data_AF-A0A6V7V3Z7-F1
#
_entry.id   AF-A0A6V7V3Z7-F1
#
_cell.length_a   1.000
_cell.length_b   1.000
_cell.length_c   1.000
_cell.angle_alpha   90.00
_cell.angle_beta   90.00
_cell.angle_gamma   90.00
#
_symmetry.space_group_name_H-M   'P 1'
#
loop_
_entity.id
_entity.type
_entity.pdbx_description
1 polymer ?
#
loop_
_entity_poly.entity_id
_entity_poly.type
_entity_poly.pdbx_seq_one_letter_code
_entity_poly.pdbx_strand_id
1 'polypeptide(L)'
;MEASTSNTIQYQTIPNESETGELFEFEALLEIRERDGQRRIASRPNNFRSTSNTTRRLSPSAITINNNNDGSYIDIEQQGFFVCPLERNCFKMRRDRDKLVLVMLKQTAGPRHLRVKNCFGMLLAPGRNLRQSDMHLLEMKSAGQGQHNPRVYVIEARWNPGAWNFEVLNTETPRDTRVFMSVAVDVTFEGLDESLRFIIECKARIFQQYERFWFPPRRAVSETYRLLAQKTMNELSADPCNAIHDDQLKVVIFESTTERERQLSSTAFDGDMERSPTRHMPTQLIHPANGSDSDSDEPLLSGSGDVCRECSEDRLAAWNDMIDLWKQTPEQRPYGLNSLIHDGIPDVLRGEVWLLLARIGPVQADLVQAYQMLLEKECPSESIILRDIHRTFPAHEYFTEENDKGGQKALYRISKAYSLYDDEVGYCQGLSFLAAALLLHMPEEQAFCVLVRIMFDYGMRELFKTGFDALHLRFYQLQCLIKDYAHELYSHFHEIGIETHMYASQWFLTLFTAKFPLQMVFFIVDLFLAEGMNTIFHISLALLKDSNKELLHSDFEGILKFFRVNLPRKYRTEVAARELIHAAVKLKISHKRLSKYEKEWHELKRQEIESQDPLERAQRESQGLKEQILRLERENDYLARELVTSKICLQERLDTTEDQLETTLNQMIIKNRDCEELADRERKLREESEFIKQKCRDEVARLEEEYRRSEGVIVEYKKICTELGLASDEDKRQFRKLKRFIASKVSGCDRCSNELADCLDISSNSQRPSSSLSTYDGEGSSVGSTTATNDTSAMHMMELVEKLQQYEQHIRQVELELAQTKLALVESQCQNQDLAHQMSVSTLLQNGSYSVNDNRPAWLRKTISSLREVAQAHGVTGSGFSSGSEENNVNFHSKFRQHQRSSSNASTISTNHITNKYTGSQTDRR
;
A
#
# COMPACT_ATOMS: atom_id res chain seq x y z
N MET A 1 27.60 -49.91 0.00
CA MET A 1 28.60 -48.83 -0.16
C MET A 1 27.85 -47.51 -0.36
N GLU A 2 27.04 -47.03 0.59
CA GLU A 2 27.30 -46.78 2.03
C GLU A 2 28.31 -45.66 2.28
N ALA A 3 27.79 -44.50 2.73
CA ALA A 3 28.17 -43.87 3.99
C ALA A 3 27.28 -42.64 4.23
N SER A 4 26.45 -42.67 5.29
CA SER A 4 25.70 -41.50 5.77
C SER A 4 25.73 -41.51 7.30
N THR A 5 26.43 -40.55 7.90
CA THR A 5 26.65 -40.48 9.35
C THR A 5 25.49 -39.79 10.07
N SER A 6 24.79 -40.53 10.93
CA SER A 6 23.81 -39.97 11.88
C SER A 6 24.51 -39.55 13.18
N ASN A 7 24.37 -38.28 13.56
CA ASN A 7 24.74 -37.81 14.91
C ASN A 7 23.49 -37.79 15.80
N THR A 8 23.46 -38.65 16.81
CA THR A 8 22.35 -38.77 17.76
C THR A 8 22.36 -37.62 18.77
N ILE A 9 21.38 -36.72 18.67
CA ILE A 9 21.09 -35.75 19.73
C ILE A 9 20.52 -36.50 20.95
N GLN A 10 20.93 -36.09 22.16
CA GLN A 10 20.56 -36.77 23.39
C GLN A 10 19.06 -36.60 23.69
N TYR A 11 18.34 -37.73 23.73
CA TYR A 11 17.02 -37.79 24.35
C TYR A 11 17.15 -37.50 25.85
N GLN A 12 16.35 -36.56 26.36
CA GLN A 12 16.26 -36.33 27.79
C GLN A 12 15.50 -37.49 28.43
N THR A 13 16.19 -38.28 29.27
CA THR A 13 15.73 -39.61 29.67
C THR A 13 14.44 -39.58 30.49
N ILE A 14 13.44 -40.34 30.06
CA ILE A 14 12.26 -40.67 30.88
C ILE A 14 12.75 -41.45 32.12
N PRO A 15 12.33 -41.11 33.35
CA PRO A 15 12.65 -41.90 34.54
C PRO A 15 12.12 -43.34 34.42
N ASN A 16 12.93 -44.33 34.83
CA ASN A 16 12.55 -45.73 34.74
C ASN A 16 11.30 -46.05 35.57
N GLU A 17 10.41 -46.87 35.03
CA GLU A 17 9.20 -47.38 35.71
C GLU A 17 9.56 -48.44 36.78
N SER A 18 10.07 -48.00 37.94
CA SER A 18 10.33 -48.90 39.08
C SER A 18 10.07 -48.33 40.47
N GLU A 19 9.45 -47.15 40.58
CA GLU A 19 9.01 -46.56 41.86
C GLU A 19 7.54 -46.09 41.77
N THR A 20 6.75 -46.37 42.80
CA THR A 20 5.29 -46.21 42.76
C THR A 20 4.83 -44.78 43.05
N GLY A 21 4.83 -43.93 42.02
CA GLY A 21 4.23 -42.59 42.06
C GLY A 21 2.71 -42.62 42.25
N GLU A 22 2.20 -41.74 43.13
CA GLU A 22 0.77 -41.53 43.36
C GLU A 22 0.27 -40.35 42.50
N LEU A 23 -0.77 -40.60 41.70
CA LEU A 23 -1.42 -39.61 40.83
C LEU A 23 -2.68 -39.05 41.52
N PHE A 24 -2.82 -37.73 41.55
CA PHE A 24 -3.99 -37.02 42.05
C PHE A 24 -4.50 -36.01 41.01
N GLU A 25 -5.80 -35.75 41.03
CA GLU A 25 -6.43 -34.75 40.16
C GLU A 25 -7.25 -33.77 41.00
N PHE A 26 -7.22 -32.51 40.60
CA PHE A 26 -7.93 -31.42 41.26
C PHE A 26 -8.69 -30.57 40.24
N GLU A 27 -9.88 -30.13 40.62
CA GLU A 27 -10.67 -29.12 39.94
C GLU A 27 -10.65 -27.84 40.77
N ALA A 28 -10.22 -26.72 40.19
CA ALA A 28 -10.20 -25.42 40.85
C ALA A 28 -11.26 -24.51 40.23
N LEU A 29 -12.29 -24.17 41.02
CA LEU A 29 -13.44 -23.39 40.59
C LEU A 29 -13.35 -21.95 41.10
N LEU A 30 -13.38 -20.97 40.20
CA LEU A 30 -13.41 -19.53 40.49
C LEU A 30 -14.82 -18.96 40.31
N GLU A 31 -15.36 -18.35 41.36
CA GLU A 31 -16.58 -17.56 41.34
C GLU A 31 -16.31 -16.15 41.88
N ILE A 32 -16.89 -15.14 41.24
CA ILE A 32 -16.82 -13.74 41.71
C ILE A 32 -18.24 -13.29 42.07
N ARG A 33 -18.39 -12.63 43.23
CA ARG A 33 -19.62 -11.96 43.65
C ARG A 33 -19.35 -10.47 43.84
N GLU A 34 -20.34 -9.62 43.62
CA GLU A 34 -20.26 -8.18 43.90
C GLU A 34 -21.47 -7.66 44.70
N ARG A 35 -21.25 -6.58 45.44
CA ARG A 35 -22.22 -6.02 46.39
C ARG A 35 -23.33 -5.22 45.70
N ASP A 36 -24.58 -5.32 46.16
CA ASP A 36 -25.64 -4.46 45.60
C ASP A 36 -25.62 -3.03 46.17
N GLY A 37 -25.85 -2.06 45.28
CA GLY A 37 -25.96 -0.64 45.58
C GLY A 37 -27.39 -0.09 45.60
N GLN A 38 -28.41 -0.84 45.15
CA GLN A 38 -29.80 -0.35 45.01
C GLN A 38 -30.77 -0.79 46.12
N ARG A 39 -30.27 -1.18 47.31
CA ARG A 39 -31.07 -1.26 48.54
C ARG A 39 -30.38 -0.60 49.74
N ARG A 40 -30.59 0.71 49.93
CA ARG A 40 -30.41 1.33 51.26
C ARG A 40 -31.34 0.63 52.25
N ILE A 41 -30.80 0.16 53.37
CA ILE A 41 -31.58 -0.35 54.49
C ILE A 41 -32.39 0.83 55.04
N ALA A 42 -33.71 0.80 54.84
CA ALA A 42 -34.61 1.83 55.34
C ALA A 42 -34.79 1.67 56.86
N SER A 43 -33.98 2.39 57.64
CA SER A 43 -34.18 2.56 59.08
C SER A 43 -35.55 3.20 59.32
N ARG A 44 -36.50 2.44 59.88
CA ARG A 44 -37.83 2.93 60.22
C ARG A 44 -37.75 3.96 61.35
N PRO A 45 -38.30 5.18 61.17
CA PRO A 45 -38.92 5.89 62.28
C PRO A 45 -40.26 5.22 62.60
N ASN A 46 -40.61 5.09 63.88
CA ASN A 46 -41.99 4.79 64.26
C ASN A 46 -42.86 6.02 64.00
N ASN A 47 -44.05 5.84 63.40
CA ASN A 47 -45.30 6.38 63.95
C ASN A 47 -46.57 5.86 63.26
N PHE A 48 -47.70 6.09 63.93
CA PHE A 48 -49.07 5.82 63.48
C PHE A 48 -49.43 6.67 62.22
N ARG A 49 -50.51 6.43 61.46
CA ARG A 49 -51.82 5.83 61.83
C ARG A 49 -52.51 5.14 60.63
N SER A 50 -53.59 4.41 60.91
CA SER A 50 -54.40 3.63 59.97
C SER A 50 -55.48 4.43 59.22
N THR A 51 -55.73 4.07 57.95
CA THR A 51 -57.09 3.86 57.40
C THR A 51 -57.07 2.85 56.24
N SER A 52 -58.11 2.01 56.20
CA SER A 52 -58.46 1.02 55.15
C SER A 52 -58.70 1.66 53.76
N ASN A 53 -58.56 0.97 52.61
CA ASN A 53 -59.20 -0.30 52.27
C ASN A 53 -58.54 -1.09 51.11
N THR A 54 -58.59 -2.43 51.23
CA THR A 54 -58.84 -3.43 50.17
C THR A 54 -58.06 -3.39 48.84
N THR A 55 -57.00 -4.19 48.76
CA THR A 55 -56.77 -5.12 47.62
C THR A 55 -56.02 -6.36 48.12
N ARG A 56 -56.31 -7.55 47.59
CA ARG A 56 -55.78 -8.82 48.13
C ARG A 56 -54.30 -8.99 47.79
N ARG A 57 -53.46 -9.21 48.81
CA ARG A 57 -52.12 -9.80 48.62
C ARG A 57 -52.27 -11.30 48.36
N LEU A 58 -51.54 -11.82 47.38
CA LEU A 58 -51.12 -13.23 47.33
C LEU A 58 -49.63 -13.29 47.65
N SER A 59 -49.22 -14.32 48.38
CA SER A 59 -47.86 -14.50 48.89
C SER A 59 -47.01 -15.37 47.94
N PRO A 60 -45.72 -15.04 47.73
CA PRO A 60 -44.82 -15.85 46.92
C PRO A 60 -44.39 -17.09 47.71
N SER A 61 -44.94 -18.27 47.38
CA SER A 61 -44.52 -19.56 47.94
C SER A 61 -44.91 -20.71 47.02
N ALA A 62 -44.04 -21.05 46.08
CA ALA A 62 -44.10 -22.29 45.30
C ALA A 62 -42.67 -22.73 44.95
N ILE A 63 -42.17 -23.73 45.68
CA ILE A 63 -40.92 -24.42 45.37
C ILE A 63 -41.27 -25.62 44.49
N THR A 64 -40.61 -25.76 43.34
CA THR A 64 -40.60 -27.00 42.57
C THR A 64 -39.16 -27.46 42.42
N ILE A 65 -38.83 -28.56 43.09
CA ILE A 65 -37.55 -29.26 42.96
C ILE A 65 -37.55 -29.98 41.61
N ASN A 66 -36.40 -30.00 40.92
CA ASN A 66 -36.15 -31.01 39.89
C ASN A 66 -34.75 -31.59 40.11
N ASN A 67 -34.69 -32.87 40.47
CA ASN A 67 -33.44 -33.54 40.82
C ASN A 67 -32.69 -33.95 39.55
N ASN A 68 -31.45 -33.51 39.42
CA ASN A 68 -30.39 -34.26 38.74
C ASN A 68 -29.09 -34.02 39.51
N ASN A 69 -28.29 -35.08 39.68
CA ASN A 69 -27.11 -35.04 40.53
C ASN A 69 -25.97 -34.24 39.88
N ASP A 70 -25.55 -33.15 40.51
CA ASP A 70 -24.14 -33.00 40.86
C ASP A 70 -23.95 -32.13 42.12
N GLY A 71 -22.73 -32.11 42.68
CA GLY A 71 -22.47 -31.76 44.08
C GLY A 71 -22.80 -30.34 44.55
N SER A 72 -23.78 -30.25 45.45
CA SER A 72 -23.93 -29.22 46.50
C SER A 72 -23.89 -27.73 46.09
N TYR A 73 -25.06 -27.18 45.74
CA TYR A 73 -25.29 -25.74 45.75
C TYR A 73 -25.39 -25.21 47.19
N ILE A 74 -24.39 -24.46 47.66
CA ILE A 74 -24.45 -23.75 48.96
C ILE A 74 -25.10 -22.38 48.73
N ASP A 75 -26.43 -22.35 48.73
CA ASP A 75 -27.25 -21.13 48.53
C ASP A 75 -27.30 -20.30 49.84
N ILE A 76 -26.12 -19.86 50.30
CA ILE A 76 -25.99 -18.85 51.36
C ILE A 76 -25.93 -17.48 50.67
N GLU A 77 -27.03 -16.72 50.76
CA GLU A 77 -27.03 -15.28 50.52
C GLU A 77 -26.15 -14.58 51.59
N GLN A 78 -24.86 -14.45 51.30
CA GLN A 78 -23.92 -13.70 52.16
C GLN A 78 -24.21 -12.20 52.10
N GLN A 79 -25.20 -11.75 52.89
CA GLN A 79 -25.52 -10.37 53.25
C GLN A 79 -25.20 -9.32 52.16
N GLY A 80 -25.84 -9.46 50.99
CA GLY A 80 -25.85 -8.45 49.93
C GLY A 80 -24.80 -8.58 48.82
N PHE A 81 -24.08 -9.71 48.73
CA PHE A 81 -23.22 -10.06 47.59
C PHE A 81 -23.93 -11.01 46.61
N PHE A 82 -23.86 -10.70 45.32
CA PHE A 82 -24.53 -11.42 44.22
C PHE A 82 -23.52 -11.90 43.17
N VAL A 83 -23.73 -13.09 42.61
CA VAL A 83 -22.82 -13.71 41.63
C VAL A 83 -22.71 -12.87 40.34
N CYS A 84 -21.49 -12.58 39.91
CA CYS A 84 -21.19 -11.91 38.64
C CYS A 84 -21.50 -12.85 37.46
N PRO A 85 -22.17 -12.39 36.38
CA PRO A 85 -22.39 -13.21 35.19
C PRO A 85 -21.08 -13.70 34.57
N LEU A 86 -21.04 -14.97 34.16
CA LEU A 86 -19.95 -15.54 33.37
C LEU A 86 -20.48 -15.95 31.99
N GLU A 87 -19.88 -15.40 30.93
CA GLU A 87 -20.19 -15.76 29.55
C GLU A 87 -18.89 -16.04 28.78
N ARG A 88 -18.76 -17.22 28.19
CA ARG A 88 -17.59 -17.64 27.37
C ARG A 88 -16.23 -17.37 28.03
N ASN A 89 -16.10 -17.77 29.29
CA ASN A 89 -14.94 -17.49 30.17
C ASN A 89 -14.62 -15.98 30.34
N CYS A 90 -15.64 -15.12 30.28
CA CYS A 90 -15.55 -13.70 30.57
C CYS A 90 -16.55 -13.28 31.66
N PHE A 91 -16.04 -12.76 32.78
CA PHE A 91 -16.87 -12.20 33.85
C PHE A 91 -17.37 -10.79 33.49
N LYS A 92 -18.69 -10.58 33.60
CA LYS A 92 -19.31 -9.24 33.54
C LYS A 92 -19.34 -8.68 34.96
N MET A 93 -18.63 -7.59 35.19
CA MET A 93 -18.48 -6.97 36.52
C MET A 93 -18.75 -5.46 36.43
N ARG A 94 -19.19 -4.84 37.52
CA ARG A 94 -19.40 -3.38 37.56
C ARG A 94 -18.25 -2.68 38.26
N ARG A 95 -17.84 -1.51 37.75
CA ARG A 95 -16.91 -0.62 38.46
C ARG A 95 -17.50 -0.13 39.79
N ASP A 96 -16.62 0.23 40.71
CA ASP A 96 -16.91 0.90 41.98
C ASP A 96 -17.93 0.14 42.86
N ARG A 97 -17.77 -1.20 42.91
CA ARG A 97 -18.50 -2.11 43.81
C ARG A 97 -17.57 -3.14 44.45
N ASP A 98 -17.63 -3.26 45.78
CA ASP A 98 -16.95 -4.31 46.55
C ASP A 98 -17.18 -5.68 45.93
N LYS A 99 -16.12 -6.49 45.83
CA LYS A 99 -16.21 -7.86 45.33
C LYS A 99 -15.72 -8.87 46.36
N LEU A 100 -16.27 -10.07 46.26
CA LEU A 100 -15.87 -11.25 47.01
C LEU A 100 -15.46 -12.29 45.98
N VAL A 101 -14.20 -12.71 46.03
CA VAL A 101 -13.63 -13.74 45.18
C VAL A 101 -13.65 -15.06 45.96
N LEU A 102 -14.23 -16.09 45.36
CA LEU A 102 -14.30 -17.44 45.91
C LEU A 102 -13.51 -18.38 45.01
N VAL A 103 -12.58 -19.14 45.60
CA VAL A 103 -11.92 -20.27 44.95
C VAL A 103 -12.29 -21.54 45.72
N MET A 104 -12.81 -22.54 45.02
CA MET A 104 -13.10 -23.86 45.57
C MET A 104 -12.16 -24.88 44.95
N LEU A 105 -11.32 -25.50 45.78
CA LEU A 105 -10.41 -26.56 45.36
C LEU A 105 -11.05 -27.91 45.69
N LYS A 106 -11.33 -28.72 44.66
CA LYS A 106 -12.02 -30.00 44.75
C LYS A 106 -11.09 -31.11 44.28
N GLN A 107 -10.70 -32.02 45.16
CA GLN A 107 -9.95 -33.21 44.75
C GLN A 107 -10.90 -34.19 44.03
N THR A 108 -10.74 -34.34 42.71
CA THR A 108 -11.58 -35.21 41.88
C THR A 108 -11.12 -36.67 41.99
N ALA A 109 -9.83 -36.93 41.79
CA ALA A 109 -9.25 -38.28 41.79
C ALA A 109 -8.00 -38.41 42.67
N GLY A 110 -7.58 -39.66 42.87
CA GLY A 110 -6.33 -40.04 43.55
C GLY A 110 -6.49 -41.16 44.58
N PRO A 111 -5.39 -41.84 44.95
CA PRO A 111 -5.41 -43.05 45.79
C PRO A 111 -5.75 -42.77 47.26
N ARG A 112 -5.40 -41.58 47.76
CA ARG A 112 -5.76 -41.08 49.10
C ARG A 112 -6.35 -39.66 49.01
N HIS A 113 -7.05 -39.24 50.05
CA HIS A 113 -7.48 -37.85 50.16
C HIS A 113 -6.35 -37.00 50.77
N LEU A 114 -5.93 -35.95 50.04
CA LEU A 114 -4.98 -34.97 50.54
C LEU A 114 -5.77 -33.83 51.21
N ARG A 115 -5.67 -33.71 52.55
CA ARG A 115 -6.30 -32.63 53.30
C ARG A 115 -5.44 -31.36 53.18
N VAL A 116 -6.08 -30.19 53.06
CA VAL A 116 -5.36 -28.91 53.13
C VAL A 116 -4.85 -28.67 54.55
N LYS A 117 -3.56 -28.40 54.68
CA LYS A 117 -2.86 -28.06 55.92
C LYS A 117 -2.91 -26.56 56.17
N ASN A 118 -2.35 -25.77 55.25
CA ASN A 118 -2.41 -24.30 55.27
C ASN A 118 -2.83 -23.75 53.90
N CYS A 119 -3.55 -22.64 53.91
CA CYS A 119 -3.67 -21.74 52.76
C CYS A 119 -2.94 -20.43 53.09
N PHE A 120 -1.99 -20.03 52.24
CA PHE A 120 -1.14 -18.85 52.48
C PHE A 120 -1.79 -17.55 52.00
N GLY A 121 -2.79 -17.64 51.12
CA GLY A 121 -3.59 -16.50 50.68
C GLY A 121 -4.20 -16.70 49.30
N MET A 122 -4.98 -15.70 48.87
CA MET A 122 -5.50 -15.56 47.52
C MET A 122 -4.89 -14.29 46.90
N LEU A 123 -4.31 -14.44 45.73
CA LEU A 123 -3.66 -13.41 44.94
C LEU A 123 -4.53 -13.06 43.72
N LEU A 124 -4.57 -11.79 43.33
CA LEU A 124 -5.24 -11.28 42.12
C LEU A 124 -4.29 -10.33 41.38
N ALA A 125 -4.36 -10.31 40.05
CA ALA A 125 -3.82 -9.21 39.25
C ALA A 125 -4.45 -9.13 37.84
N PRO A 126 -4.43 -7.95 37.19
CA PRO A 126 -4.76 -7.81 35.78
C PRO A 126 -3.65 -8.41 34.89
N GLY A 127 -4.04 -9.13 33.84
CA GLY A 127 -3.15 -9.78 32.88
C GLY A 127 -3.29 -11.30 32.85
N ARG A 128 -2.36 -11.94 32.14
CA ARG A 128 -2.16 -13.39 32.02
C ARG A 128 -0.67 -13.69 31.80
N ASN A 129 -0.22 -14.91 32.12
CA ASN A 129 1.21 -15.29 32.18
C ASN A 129 2.05 -14.38 33.10
N LEU A 130 1.47 -13.91 34.21
CA LEU A 130 2.08 -12.94 35.13
C LEU A 130 3.24 -13.53 35.94
N ARG A 131 4.20 -12.68 36.34
CA ARG A 131 5.25 -13.09 37.30
C ARG A 131 4.69 -13.03 38.72
N GLN A 132 5.27 -13.80 39.64
CA GLN A 132 4.86 -13.78 41.06
C GLN A 132 5.01 -12.38 41.71
N SER A 133 5.92 -11.54 41.20
CA SER A 133 6.07 -10.13 41.60
C SER A 133 4.86 -9.24 41.29
N ASP A 134 4.03 -9.66 40.33
CA ASP A 134 2.98 -8.82 39.73
C ASP A 134 1.61 -9.12 40.37
N MET A 135 1.53 -10.21 41.14
CA MET A 135 0.34 -10.76 41.78
C MET A 135 0.14 -10.15 43.19
N HIS A 136 -1.05 -9.62 43.46
CA HIS A 136 -1.33 -8.85 44.69
C HIS A 136 -2.25 -9.62 45.66
N LEU A 137 -1.89 -9.65 46.95
CA LEU A 137 -2.64 -10.35 48.00
C LEU A 137 -3.97 -9.66 48.33
N LEU A 138 -5.05 -10.44 48.37
CA LEU A 138 -6.39 -9.99 48.77
C LEU A 138 -6.61 -10.09 50.29
N GLU A 139 -7.60 -9.34 50.81
CA GLU A 139 -8.02 -9.42 52.22
C GLU A 139 -8.76 -10.75 52.44
N MET A 140 -8.06 -11.73 53.01
CA MET A 140 -8.63 -13.06 53.30
C MET A 140 -9.79 -12.95 54.29
N LYS A 141 -10.97 -13.47 53.90
CA LYS A 141 -12.19 -13.47 54.72
C LYS A 141 -12.37 -14.79 55.47
N SER A 142 -12.14 -15.91 54.78
CA SER A 142 -12.19 -17.27 55.36
C SER A 142 -11.58 -18.28 54.41
N ALA A 143 -10.84 -19.26 54.95
CA ALA A 143 -10.41 -20.46 54.23
C ALA A 143 -10.70 -21.69 55.09
N GLY A 144 -11.27 -22.75 54.52
CA GLY A 144 -11.67 -23.93 55.29
C GLY A 144 -12.34 -25.04 54.49
N GLN A 145 -12.57 -26.17 55.14
CA GLN A 145 -13.20 -27.33 54.52
C GLN A 145 -14.69 -27.08 54.20
N GLY A 146 -15.15 -27.56 53.05
CA GLY A 146 -16.54 -27.43 52.61
C GLY A 146 -17.51 -28.20 53.50
N GLN A 147 -18.58 -27.54 53.94
CA GLN A 147 -19.52 -28.04 54.98
C GLN A 147 -20.20 -29.38 54.66
N HIS A 148 -20.24 -29.79 53.38
CA HIS A 148 -20.90 -31.02 52.93
C HIS A 148 -19.98 -32.01 52.20
N ASN A 149 -18.71 -31.66 51.96
CA ASN A 149 -17.78 -32.54 51.24
C ASN A 149 -16.33 -32.30 51.70
N PRO A 150 -15.67 -33.28 52.37
CA PRO A 150 -14.30 -33.13 52.84
C PRO A 150 -13.27 -33.04 51.68
N ARG A 151 -13.61 -33.46 50.46
CA ARG A 151 -12.74 -33.28 49.28
C ARG A 151 -12.78 -31.87 48.68
N VAL A 152 -13.63 -30.97 49.21
CA VAL A 152 -13.73 -29.57 48.76
C VAL A 152 -13.19 -28.66 49.86
N TYR A 153 -12.29 -27.74 49.48
CA TYR A 153 -11.78 -26.67 50.34
C TYR A 153 -12.15 -25.32 49.73
N VAL A 154 -12.77 -24.45 50.51
CA VAL A 154 -13.36 -23.18 50.06
C VAL A 154 -12.58 -22.01 50.63
N ILE A 155 -12.26 -21.05 49.77
CA ILE A 155 -11.38 -19.93 50.06
C ILE A 155 -12.06 -18.66 49.59
N GLU A 156 -12.33 -17.74 50.51
CA GLU A 156 -13.00 -16.47 50.25
C GLU A 156 -12.07 -15.30 50.59
N ALA A 157 -11.91 -14.37 49.65
CA ALA A 157 -11.15 -13.14 49.85
C ALA A 157 -11.91 -11.92 49.30
N ARG A 158 -11.75 -10.78 49.98
CA ARG A 158 -12.32 -9.50 49.55
C ARG A 158 -11.41 -8.81 48.56
N TRP A 159 -12.04 -8.30 47.50
CA TRP A 159 -11.42 -7.44 46.51
C TRP A 159 -12.09 -6.05 46.59
N ASN A 160 -11.31 -5.08 47.07
CA ASN A 160 -11.67 -3.66 47.06
C ASN A 160 -11.40 -3.08 45.66
N PRO A 161 -12.41 -2.54 44.94
CA PRO A 161 -12.23 -1.94 43.62
C PRO A 161 -11.38 -0.66 43.63
N GLY A 162 -11.32 0.05 44.76
CA GLY A 162 -10.58 1.31 44.92
C GLY A 162 -9.11 1.16 45.26
N ALA A 163 -8.55 -0.05 45.25
CA ALA A 163 -7.11 -0.27 45.42
C ALA A 163 -6.38 -0.02 44.09
N TRP A 164 -5.33 0.80 44.10
CA TRP A 164 -4.62 1.30 42.90
C TRP A 164 -4.14 0.18 41.98
N ASN A 165 -3.68 -0.94 42.54
CA ASN A 165 -3.20 -2.12 41.83
C ASN A 165 -4.32 -2.89 41.09
N PHE A 166 -5.59 -2.54 41.31
CA PHE A 166 -6.75 -3.09 40.62
C PHE A 166 -7.49 -2.05 39.75
N GLU A 167 -6.92 -0.86 39.52
CA GLU A 167 -7.54 0.20 38.70
C GLU A 167 -7.92 -0.28 37.29
N VAL A 168 -7.10 -1.14 36.67
CA VAL A 168 -7.37 -1.76 35.36
C VAL A 168 -8.61 -2.67 35.38
N LEU A 169 -8.89 -3.31 36.53
CA LEU A 169 -10.08 -4.14 36.77
C LEU A 169 -11.25 -3.34 37.38
N ASN A 170 -11.09 -2.02 37.53
CA ASN A 170 -12.14 -1.09 37.98
C ASN A 170 -12.45 0.02 36.93
N THR A 171 -11.68 0.09 35.85
CA THR A 171 -11.91 1.00 34.73
C THR A 171 -12.86 0.37 33.72
N GLU A 172 -13.85 1.13 33.24
CA GLU A 172 -14.81 0.63 32.24
C GLU A 172 -14.08 0.12 30.99
N THR A 173 -14.41 -1.10 30.56
CA THR A 173 -13.75 -1.74 29.43
C THR A 173 -14.47 -1.36 28.13
N PRO A 174 -13.77 -0.81 27.11
CA PRO A 174 -14.32 -0.53 25.79
C PRO A 174 -15.08 -1.71 25.18
N ARG A 175 -16.07 -1.43 24.33
CA ARG A 175 -16.98 -2.46 23.75
C ARG A 175 -16.22 -3.58 23.06
N ASP A 176 -15.12 -3.22 22.40
CA ASP A 176 -14.35 -4.08 21.50
C ASP A 176 -13.10 -4.66 22.15
N THR A 177 -12.95 -4.56 23.47
CA THR A 177 -11.83 -5.15 24.21
C THR A 177 -12.28 -5.89 25.48
N ARG A 178 -11.46 -6.83 25.95
CA ARG A 178 -11.61 -7.54 27.24
C ARG A 178 -10.29 -7.44 27.98
N VAL A 179 -10.36 -7.34 29.31
CA VAL A 179 -9.18 -7.36 30.18
C VAL A 179 -8.96 -8.80 30.64
N PHE A 180 -7.71 -9.27 30.75
CA PHE A 180 -7.44 -10.56 31.42
C PHE A 180 -7.26 -10.35 32.93
N MET A 181 -7.59 -11.38 33.72
CA MET A 181 -7.21 -11.45 35.13
C MET A 181 -6.77 -12.87 35.51
N SER A 182 -5.74 -12.96 36.33
CA SER A 182 -5.30 -14.19 36.99
C SER A 182 -5.66 -14.14 38.47
N VAL A 183 -6.27 -15.21 38.98
CA VAL A 183 -6.43 -15.46 40.42
C VAL A 183 -5.52 -16.63 40.78
N ALA A 184 -4.67 -16.47 41.79
CA ALA A 184 -3.82 -17.56 42.29
C ALA A 184 -4.04 -17.84 43.77
N VAL A 185 -3.83 -19.09 44.19
CA VAL A 185 -3.96 -19.54 45.57
C VAL A 185 -2.83 -20.50 45.91
N ASP A 186 -2.12 -20.20 47.01
CA ASP A 186 -1.02 -21.00 47.52
C ASP A 186 -1.47 -21.88 48.69
N VAL A 187 -1.29 -23.20 48.57
CA VAL A 187 -1.84 -24.21 49.49
C VAL A 187 -0.82 -25.32 49.76
N THR A 188 -0.59 -25.67 51.03
CA THR A 188 0.07 -26.93 51.41
C THR A 188 -0.94 -27.96 51.88
N PHE A 189 -0.64 -29.23 51.63
CA PHE A 189 -1.47 -30.36 52.05
C PHE A 189 -0.76 -31.14 53.16
N GLU A 190 -1.52 -31.90 53.95
CA GLU A 190 -0.96 -32.91 54.84
C GLU A 190 -0.21 -33.96 54.00
N GLY A 191 0.98 -34.35 54.46
CA GLY A 191 1.90 -35.22 53.72
C GLY A 191 2.73 -34.57 52.59
N LEU A 192 2.44 -33.35 52.11
CA LEU A 192 3.27 -32.70 51.07
C LEU A 192 4.31 -31.74 51.66
N ASP A 193 5.54 -31.82 51.14
CA ASP A 193 6.67 -30.96 51.52
C ASP A 193 6.63 -29.55 50.91
N GLU A 194 5.95 -29.40 49.77
CA GLU A 194 5.94 -28.18 48.95
C GLU A 194 4.53 -27.58 48.83
N SER A 195 4.46 -26.26 48.67
CA SER A 195 3.20 -25.53 48.45
C SER A 195 2.78 -25.57 46.98
N LEU A 196 1.59 -26.07 46.70
CA LEU A 196 0.99 -26.05 45.36
C LEU A 196 0.29 -24.72 45.10
N ARG A 197 0.56 -24.11 43.94
CA ARG A 197 -0.08 -22.87 43.48
C ARG A 197 -1.10 -23.15 42.38
N PHE A 198 -2.37 -23.00 42.69
CA PHE A 198 -3.46 -23.04 41.71
C PHE A 198 -3.58 -21.65 41.07
N ILE A 199 -3.59 -21.54 39.73
CA ILE A 199 -3.68 -20.27 38.97
C ILE A 199 -4.79 -20.36 37.91
N ILE A 200 -5.89 -19.64 38.12
CA ILE A 200 -7.04 -19.61 37.22
C ILE A 200 -6.98 -18.32 36.39
N GLU A 201 -6.84 -18.45 35.06
CA GLU A 201 -6.82 -17.33 34.11
C GLU A 201 -8.20 -17.17 33.43
N CYS A 202 -8.77 -15.96 33.45
CA CYS A 202 -10.06 -15.68 32.81
C CYS A 202 -10.11 -14.26 32.21
N LYS A 203 -11.13 -13.99 31.38
CA LYS A 203 -11.40 -12.65 30.86
C LYS A 203 -12.35 -11.89 31.80
N ALA A 204 -12.29 -10.57 31.76
CA ALA A 204 -13.18 -9.66 32.46
C ALA A 204 -13.66 -8.57 31.49
N ARG A 205 -14.90 -8.11 31.70
CA ARG A 205 -15.43 -6.88 31.13
C ARG A 205 -16.06 -6.06 32.25
N ILE A 206 -15.51 -4.87 32.45
CA ILE A 206 -15.96 -3.92 33.47
C ILE A 206 -16.98 -2.97 32.85
N PHE A 207 -18.17 -2.92 33.43
CA PHE A 207 -19.29 -2.07 33.04
C PHE A 207 -19.47 -0.92 34.05
N GLN A 208 -20.28 0.08 33.70
CA GLN A 208 -20.69 1.15 34.60
C GLN A 208 -21.32 0.66 35.92
N GLN A 209 -21.16 1.46 36.99
CA GLN A 209 -21.54 1.10 38.37
C GLN A 209 -23.02 0.69 38.53
N TYR A 210 -23.90 1.13 37.63
CA TYR A 210 -25.35 0.95 37.68
C TYR A 210 -25.93 0.03 36.60
N GLU A 211 -25.08 -0.67 35.84
CA GLU A 211 -25.48 -1.56 34.74
C GLU A 211 -26.49 -2.65 35.17
N ARG A 212 -27.37 -3.12 34.28
CA ARG A 212 -28.38 -4.15 34.57
C ARG A 212 -28.09 -5.46 33.83
N PHE A 213 -27.62 -6.45 34.59
CA PHE A 213 -27.44 -7.82 34.11
C PHE A 213 -28.75 -8.60 34.28
N TRP A 214 -29.30 -9.12 33.17
CA TRP A 214 -30.56 -9.88 33.15
C TRP A 214 -30.29 -11.38 33.01
N PHE A 215 -31.03 -12.19 33.78
CA PHE A 215 -31.04 -13.67 33.73
C PHE A 215 -29.70 -14.38 33.45
N PRO A 216 -28.61 -14.09 34.18
CA PRO A 216 -27.32 -14.68 33.89
C PRO A 216 -27.26 -16.17 34.26
N PRO A 217 -26.63 -17.03 33.45
CA PRO A 217 -26.31 -18.38 33.87
C PRO A 217 -25.28 -18.34 35.01
N ARG A 218 -25.64 -18.88 36.19
CA ARG A 218 -24.70 -19.05 37.31
C ARG A 218 -23.70 -20.17 36.97
N ARG A 219 -22.48 -19.81 36.56
CA ARG A 219 -21.37 -20.73 36.29
C ARG A 219 -20.06 -20.17 36.85
N ALA A 220 -19.25 -21.02 37.46
CA ALA A 220 -17.86 -20.73 37.80
C ALA A 220 -16.94 -20.98 36.60
N VAL A 221 -15.75 -20.38 36.61
CA VAL A 221 -14.63 -20.80 35.74
C VAL A 221 -13.99 -22.03 36.39
N SER A 222 -13.65 -23.06 35.61
CA SER A 222 -12.98 -24.27 36.10
C SER A 222 -11.64 -24.46 35.38
N GLU A 223 -10.59 -24.79 36.13
CA GLU A 223 -9.29 -25.24 35.63
C GLU A 223 -8.91 -26.54 36.33
N THR A 224 -8.44 -27.54 35.57
CA THR A 224 -8.11 -28.88 36.05
C THR A 224 -6.61 -29.11 36.14
N TYR A 225 -6.15 -29.63 37.28
CA TYR A 225 -4.74 -29.84 37.61
C TYR A 225 -4.42 -31.32 37.81
N ARG A 226 -3.21 -31.69 37.40
CA ARG A 226 -2.63 -33.01 37.60
C ARG A 226 -1.46 -32.91 38.56
N LEU A 227 -1.47 -33.71 39.62
CA LEU A 227 -0.37 -33.84 40.58
C LEU A 227 0.18 -35.26 40.54
N LEU A 228 1.46 -35.42 40.22
CA LEU A 228 2.22 -36.64 40.44
C LEU A 228 3.14 -36.43 41.64
N ALA A 229 3.02 -37.29 42.66
CA ALA A 229 3.86 -37.24 43.86
C ALA A 229 4.48 -38.63 44.15
N GLN A 230 5.66 -38.65 44.76
CA GLN A 230 6.41 -39.87 45.10
C GLN A 230 6.65 -39.94 46.60
N LYS A 231 6.58 -41.14 47.20
CA LYS A 231 6.85 -41.34 48.63
C LYS A 231 8.33 -41.11 48.95
N THR A 232 8.59 -40.28 49.94
CA THR A 232 9.94 -40.07 50.51
C THR A 232 10.21 -41.15 51.55
N MET A 233 11.19 -42.03 51.33
CA MET A 233 11.64 -42.95 52.38
C MET A 233 12.55 -42.22 53.38
N ASN A 234 12.01 -41.91 54.56
CA ASN A 234 12.79 -41.40 55.68
C ASN A 234 13.60 -42.52 56.37
N GLU A 235 14.74 -42.87 55.79
CA GLU A 235 15.80 -43.60 56.49
C GLU A 235 16.36 -42.72 57.63
N LEU A 236 15.71 -42.72 58.80
CA LEU A 236 16.28 -42.47 60.16
C LEU A 236 15.17 -42.25 61.23
N SER A 237 14.41 -43.28 61.57
CA SER A 237 13.81 -43.38 62.92
C SER A 237 13.70 -44.84 63.36
N ALA A 238 14.42 -45.18 64.44
CA ALA A 238 14.54 -46.55 64.94
C ALA A 238 13.82 -46.69 66.29
N ASP A 239 12.48 -46.56 66.30
CA ASP A 239 11.68 -46.74 67.50
C ASP A 239 10.31 -47.39 67.19
N PRO A 240 10.13 -48.71 67.40
CA PRO A 240 9.03 -49.49 66.82
C PRO A 240 7.69 -49.36 67.56
N CYS A 241 7.49 -48.29 68.36
CA CYS A 241 6.35 -48.14 69.25
C CYS A 241 5.49 -46.88 69.05
N ASN A 242 5.81 -46.00 68.09
CA ASN A 242 5.06 -44.77 67.83
C ASN A 242 4.93 -44.38 66.34
N ALA A 243 4.94 -45.38 65.45
CA ALA A 243 4.84 -45.20 64.00
C ALA A 243 3.41 -44.86 63.54
N ILE A 244 2.99 -43.60 63.72
CA ILE A 244 1.94 -43.01 62.88
C ILE A 244 2.58 -42.72 61.52
N HIS A 245 2.22 -43.51 60.51
CA HIS A 245 2.69 -43.34 59.13
C HIS A 245 2.09 -42.06 58.50
N ASP A 246 2.73 -40.91 58.75
CA ASP A 246 2.58 -39.73 57.88
C ASP A 246 3.49 -39.94 56.66
N ASP A 247 2.96 -40.67 55.67
CA ASP A 247 3.64 -41.03 54.42
C ASP A 247 3.95 -39.76 53.60
N GLN A 248 5.11 -39.16 53.91
CA GLN A 248 5.63 -37.93 53.31
C GLN A 248 5.81 -38.11 51.79
N LEU A 249 5.28 -37.16 51.03
CA LEU A 249 5.15 -37.17 49.59
C LEU A 249 5.88 -35.96 48.99
N LYS A 250 6.86 -36.23 48.14
CA LYS A 250 7.54 -35.23 47.32
C LYS A 250 6.77 -34.99 46.03
N VAL A 251 6.61 -33.72 45.64
CA VAL A 251 6.03 -33.35 44.34
C VAL A 251 7.00 -33.69 43.21
N VAL A 252 6.50 -34.32 42.15
CA VAL A 252 7.29 -34.68 40.95
C VAL A 252 6.84 -33.86 39.74
N ILE A 253 5.52 -33.77 39.52
CA ILE A 253 4.90 -32.92 38.49
C ILE A 253 3.64 -32.29 39.10
N PHE A 254 3.47 -30.98 38.93
CA PHE A 254 2.20 -30.30 39.16
C PHE A 254 1.96 -29.29 38.03
N GLU A 255 0.93 -29.54 37.21
CA GLU A 255 0.63 -28.74 36.02
C GLU A 255 -0.89 -28.55 35.85
N SER A 256 -1.27 -27.46 35.17
CA SER A 256 -2.65 -27.23 34.73
C SER A 256 -2.90 -27.84 33.34
N THR A 257 -4.16 -28.11 33.01
CA THR A 257 -4.54 -28.63 31.69
C THR A 257 -4.21 -27.60 30.59
N THR A 258 -4.55 -26.33 30.85
CA THR A 258 -4.23 -25.20 29.94
C THR A 258 -2.72 -24.89 29.86
N GLU A 259 -1.91 -25.33 30.83
CA GLU A 259 -0.45 -25.25 30.76
C GLU A 259 0.15 -26.36 29.89
N ARG A 260 -0.28 -27.62 30.12
CA ARG A 260 0.14 -28.78 29.34
C ARG A 260 -0.21 -28.66 27.86
N GLU A 261 -1.39 -28.12 27.53
CA GLU A 261 -1.79 -27.84 26.15
C GLU A 261 -0.94 -26.75 25.49
N ARG A 262 -0.52 -25.70 26.23
CA ARG A 262 0.44 -24.70 25.75
C ARG A 262 1.81 -25.32 25.45
N GLN A 263 2.29 -26.25 26.29
CA GLN A 263 3.56 -26.96 26.06
C GLN A 263 3.50 -27.85 24.81
N LEU A 264 2.44 -28.65 24.64
CA LEU A 264 2.24 -29.50 23.46
C LEU A 264 2.10 -28.68 22.16
N SER A 265 1.40 -27.54 22.22
CA SER A 265 1.26 -26.62 21.08
C SER A 265 2.62 -26.03 20.67
N SER A 266 3.52 -25.78 21.63
CA SER A 266 4.86 -25.24 21.39
C SER A 266 5.82 -26.22 20.69
N THR A 267 5.45 -27.50 20.56
CA THR A 267 6.27 -28.52 19.88
C THR A 267 5.76 -28.93 18.49
N ALA A 268 4.64 -28.37 18.05
CA ALA A 268 4.00 -28.72 16.78
C ALA A 268 4.40 -27.83 15.58
N PHE A 269 5.08 -26.71 15.84
CA PHE A 269 5.54 -25.76 14.83
C PHE A 269 6.90 -25.20 15.24
N ASP A 270 7.98 -25.77 14.72
CA ASP A 270 9.16 -24.97 14.38
C ASP A 270 10.01 -25.63 13.28
N GLY A 271 10.56 -24.79 12.42
CA GLY A 271 11.39 -25.16 11.28
C GLY A 271 12.07 -23.91 10.74
N ASP A 272 13.40 -23.84 10.93
CA ASP A 272 14.29 -22.74 10.55
C ASP A 272 13.95 -21.34 11.09
N MET A 273 14.42 -21.02 12.31
CA MET A 273 15.31 -19.85 12.53
C MET A 273 16.01 -19.89 13.90
N GLU A 274 17.34 -19.74 13.95
CA GLU A 274 18.06 -19.54 15.22
C GLU A 274 17.76 -18.17 15.84
N ARG A 275 17.11 -18.11 17.02
CA ARG A 275 17.12 -16.93 17.91
C ARG A 275 17.20 -17.29 19.40
N SER A 276 17.68 -16.32 20.18
CA SER A 276 18.14 -16.49 21.56
C SER A 276 17.05 -16.85 22.59
N PRO A 277 17.39 -17.53 23.70
CA PRO A 277 16.43 -18.00 24.70
C PRO A 277 15.94 -16.88 25.65
N THR A 278 15.07 -15.99 25.15
CA THR A 278 14.32 -15.03 25.98
C THR A 278 12.91 -15.55 26.27
N ARG A 279 12.75 -16.18 27.43
CA ARG A 279 11.50 -16.82 27.93
C ARG A 279 10.42 -15.79 28.32
N HIS A 280 10.03 -14.92 27.40
CA HIS A 280 9.17 -13.75 27.62
C HIS A 280 8.08 -13.63 26.53
N MET A 281 6.99 -14.38 26.66
CA MET A 281 5.71 -13.89 26.10
C MET A 281 5.33 -12.59 26.84
N PRO A 282 4.86 -11.54 26.14
CA PRO A 282 4.41 -10.32 26.79
C PRO A 282 3.09 -10.55 27.53
N THR A 283 2.96 -9.95 28.72
CA THR A 283 1.74 -9.91 29.53
C THR A 283 0.62 -9.18 28.78
N GLN A 284 -0.20 -9.92 28.04
CA GLN A 284 -1.34 -9.34 27.32
C GLN A 284 -2.45 -8.95 28.31
N LEU A 285 -2.46 -7.68 28.70
CA LEU A 285 -3.48 -7.08 29.57
C LEU A 285 -4.84 -6.93 28.87
N ILE A 286 -4.81 -6.57 27.58
CA ILE A 286 -5.99 -6.25 26.77
C ILE A 286 -6.05 -7.22 25.58
N HIS A 287 -7.22 -7.79 25.32
CA HIS A 287 -7.52 -8.65 24.18
C HIS A 287 -8.65 -8.01 23.35
N PRO A 288 -8.59 -7.98 22.00
CA PRO A 288 -9.72 -7.56 21.19
C PRO A 288 -10.93 -8.48 21.43
N ALA A 289 -12.15 -7.97 21.29
CA ALA A 289 -13.34 -8.81 21.33
C ALA A 289 -13.33 -9.73 20.10
N ASN A 290 -13.34 -11.05 20.31
CA ASN A 290 -13.60 -11.99 19.24
C ASN A 290 -14.96 -11.61 18.61
N GLY A 291 -15.09 -11.67 17.28
CA GLY A 291 -16.27 -11.19 16.56
C GLY A 291 -17.61 -11.86 16.94
N SER A 292 -17.57 -12.90 17.76
CA SER A 292 -18.70 -13.59 18.39
C SER A 292 -19.20 -12.94 19.69
N ASP A 293 -18.37 -12.20 20.42
CA ASP A 293 -18.51 -11.94 21.87
C ASP A 293 -18.97 -10.51 22.23
N SER A 294 -19.51 -9.76 21.27
CA SER A 294 -19.95 -8.37 21.49
C SER A 294 -21.41 -8.28 21.95
N ASP A 295 -21.61 -7.95 23.24
CA ASP A 295 -22.88 -7.41 23.78
C ASP A 295 -23.16 -6.00 23.22
N SER A 296 -23.25 -5.85 21.90
CA SER A 296 -23.66 -4.60 21.26
C SER A 296 -25.14 -4.63 20.90
N ASP A 297 -25.82 -3.51 21.16
CA ASP A 297 -27.17 -3.20 20.64
C ASP A 297 -27.18 -2.90 19.12
N GLU A 298 -26.06 -3.15 18.46
CA GLU A 298 -25.82 -2.90 17.05
C GLU A 298 -26.26 -4.14 16.23
N PRO A 299 -26.91 -3.92 15.07
CA PRO A 299 -27.30 -5.03 14.19
C PRO A 299 -26.08 -5.80 13.71
N LEU A 300 -26.26 -7.08 13.40
CA LEU A 300 -25.24 -7.86 12.71
C LEU A 300 -24.92 -7.18 11.36
N LEU A 301 -23.63 -7.00 11.06
CA LEU A 301 -23.22 -6.52 9.74
C LEU A 301 -23.58 -7.58 8.69
N SER A 302 -24.23 -7.16 7.61
CA SER A 302 -24.47 -8.03 6.46
C SER A 302 -23.14 -8.56 5.92
N GLY A 303 -23.13 -9.76 5.32
CA GLY A 303 -21.88 -10.40 4.91
C GLY A 303 -21.16 -11.13 6.05
N SER A 304 -21.70 -11.16 7.27
CA SER A 304 -21.13 -11.95 8.37
C SER A 304 -21.27 -13.45 8.11
N GLY A 305 -20.13 -14.15 8.11
CA GLY A 305 -20.02 -15.58 7.85
C GLY A 305 -19.09 -15.85 6.67
N ASP A 306 -18.58 -17.06 6.57
CA ASP A 306 -17.58 -17.46 5.58
C ASP A 306 -18.21 -18.37 4.51
N VAL A 307 -17.61 -18.41 3.31
CA VAL A 307 -18.00 -19.35 2.24
C VAL A 307 -17.16 -20.63 2.41
N CYS A 308 -17.80 -21.72 2.84
CA CYS A 308 -17.09 -22.94 3.18
C CYS A 308 -16.69 -23.71 1.91
N ARG A 309 -15.38 -23.85 1.68
CA ARG A 309 -14.83 -24.60 0.54
C ARG A 309 -14.61 -26.09 0.83
N GLU A 310 -14.78 -26.50 2.08
CA GLU A 310 -14.57 -27.87 2.53
C GLU A 310 -15.90 -28.64 2.57
N CYS A 311 -15.93 -29.82 1.97
CA CYS A 311 -17.10 -30.71 1.96
C CYS A 311 -16.61 -32.16 1.91
N SER A 312 -17.31 -33.07 2.59
CA SER A 312 -16.96 -34.50 2.56
C SER A 312 -17.16 -35.12 1.17
N GLU A 313 -16.29 -36.06 0.82
CA GLU A 313 -16.30 -36.74 -0.48
C GLU A 313 -17.65 -37.42 -0.76
N ASP A 314 -18.23 -38.10 0.24
CA ASP A 314 -19.55 -38.74 0.14
C ASP A 314 -20.66 -37.74 -0.25
N ARG A 315 -20.63 -36.52 0.32
CA ARG A 315 -21.63 -35.48 0.06
C ARG A 315 -21.40 -34.84 -1.31
N LEU A 316 -20.15 -34.69 -1.75
CA LEU A 316 -19.84 -34.23 -3.11
C LEU A 316 -20.24 -35.27 -4.16
N ALA A 317 -19.96 -36.55 -3.94
CA ALA A 317 -20.32 -37.64 -4.85
C ALA A 317 -21.84 -37.72 -5.06
N ALA A 318 -22.62 -37.75 -3.98
CA ALA A 318 -24.08 -37.79 -4.04
C ALA A 318 -24.70 -36.57 -4.76
N TRP A 319 -24.05 -35.41 -4.69
CA TRP A 319 -24.46 -34.23 -5.45
C TRP A 319 -24.03 -34.28 -6.91
N ASN A 320 -22.82 -34.76 -7.22
CA ASN A 320 -22.33 -34.90 -8.60
C ASN A 320 -23.18 -35.90 -9.39
N ASP A 321 -23.52 -37.05 -8.82
CA ASP A 321 -24.45 -38.04 -9.42
C ASP A 321 -25.80 -37.40 -9.77
N MET A 322 -26.32 -36.55 -8.87
CA MET A 322 -27.59 -35.83 -9.04
C MET A 322 -27.50 -34.75 -10.13
N ILE A 323 -26.38 -34.02 -10.20
CA ILE A 323 -26.09 -32.98 -11.19
C ILE A 323 -25.96 -33.60 -12.59
N ASP A 324 -25.22 -34.70 -12.73
CA ASP A 324 -24.99 -35.33 -14.03
C ASP A 324 -26.24 -36.05 -14.56
N LEU A 325 -27.09 -36.59 -13.68
CA LEU A 325 -28.43 -37.07 -14.04
C LEU A 325 -29.33 -35.92 -14.52
N TRP A 326 -29.25 -34.74 -13.89
CA TRP A 326 -30.02 -33.56 -14.31
C TRP A 326 -29.50 -32.97 -15.64
N LYS A 327 -28.18 -32.92 -15.85
CA LYS A 327 -27.58 -32.51 -17.14
C LYS A 327 -28.03 -33.39 -18.31
N GLN A 328 -28.28 -34.68 -18.07
CA GLN A 328 -28.86 -35.60 -19.07
C GLN A 328 -30.34 -35.34 -19.35
N THR A 329 -31.07 -34.71 -18.42
CA THR A 329 -32.51 -34.46 -18.52
C THR A 329 -32.92 -33.03 -18.09
N PRO A 330 -32.39 -31.95 -18.71
CA PRO A 330 -32.47 -30.59 -18.14
C PRO A 330 -33.88 -30.06 -17.83
N GLU A 331 -34.88 -30.49 -18.61
CA GLU A 331 -36.27 -30.11 -18.44
C GLU A 331 -36.94 -30.71 -17.18
N GLN A 332 -36.39 -31.80 -16.63
CA GLN A 332 -36.98 -32.56 -15.54
C GLN A 332 -36.02 -32.61 -14.34
N ARG A 333 -36.48 -32.17 -13.16
CA ARG A 333 -35.71 -32.29 -11.92
C ARG A 333 -35.65 -33.76 -11.49
N PRO A 334 -34.46 -34.34 -11.23
CA PRO A 334 -34.34 -35.73 -10.78
C PRO A 334 -35.10 -36.03 -9.48
N TYR A 335 -35.48 -37.30 -9.32
CA TYR A 335 -36.10 -37.79 -8.09
C TYR A 335 -35.10 -37.72 -6.92
N GLY A 336 -35.55 -37.25 -5.76
CA GLY A 336 -34.72 -37.09 -4.56
C GLY A 336 -33.99 -35.75 -4.44
N LEU A 337 -33.83 -34.98 -5.54
CA LEU A 337 -33.13 -33.68 -5.56
C LEU A 337 -33.59 -32.74 -4.43
N ASN A 338 -34.90 -32.62 -4.21
CA ASN A 338 -35.44 -31.73 -3.17
C ASN A 338 -34.93 -32.09 -1.77
N SER A 339 -34.70 -33.38 -1.46
CA SER A 339 -34.15 -33.78 -0.15
C SER A 339 -32.71 -33.27 0.01
N LEU A 340 -31.87 -33.39 -1.02
CA LEU A 340 -30.51 -32.86 -0.99
C LEU A 340 -30.51 -31.32 -0.84
N ILE A 341 -31.43 -30.62 -1.52
CA ILE A 341 -31.60 -29.17 -1.35
C ILE A 341 -32.04 -28.83 0.09
N HIS A 342 -32.93 -29.63 0.70
CA HIS A 342 -33.40 -29.44 2.07
C HIS A 342 -32.32 -29.71 3.14
N ASP A 343 -31.34 -30.58 2.83
CA ASP A 343 -30.13 -30.80 3.65
C ASP A 343 -28.99 -29.79 3.35
N GLY A 344 -29.10 -29.08 2.21
CA GLY A 344 -28.26 -27.95 1.80
C GLY A 344 -27.31 -28.27 0.64
N ILE A 345 -27.18 -27.31 -0.28
CA ILE A 345 -26.20 -27.36 -1.38
C ILE A 345 -24.80 -27.02 -0.83
N PRO A 346 -23.74 -27.79 -1.15
CA PRO A 346 -22.37 -27.45 -0.75
C PRO A 346 -21.87 -26.14 -1.36
N ASP A 347 -21.10 -25.39 -0.56
CA ASP A 347 -20.28 -24.22 -0.90
C ASP A 347 -19.85 -24.12 -2.38
N VAL A 348 -19.10 -25.16 -2.78
CA VAL A 348 -18.40 -25.27 -4.06
C VAL A 348 -19.30 -25.65 -5.26
N LEU A 349 -20.53 -26.13 -5.01
CA LEU A 349 -21.46 -26.56 -6.06
C LEU A 349 -22.59 -25.54 -6.32
N ARG A 350 -22.80 -24.57 -5.42
CA ARG A 350 -23.88 -23.57 -5.55
C ARG A 350 -23.87 -22.83 -6.89
N GLY A 351 -22.70 -22.46 -7.41
CA GLY A 351 -22.59 -21.79 -8.71
C GLY A 351 -23.27 -22.57 -9.84
N GLU A 352 -22.99 -23.87 -9.95
CA GLU A 352 -23.58 -24.75 -10.97
C GLU A 352 -25.05 -25.09 -10.67
N VAL A 353 -25.38 -25.46 -9.43
CA VAL A 353 -26.74 -25.89 -9.08
C VAL A 353 -27.74 -24.70 -9.12
N TRP A 354 -27.32 -23.48 -8.78
CA TRP A 354 -28.16 -22.29 -8.92
C TRP A 354 -28.45 -21.94 -10.39
N LEU A 355 -27.49 -22.13 -11.31
CA LEU A 355 -27.72 -22.00 -12.76
C LEU A 355 -28.73 -23.04 -13.28
N LEU A 356 -28.60 -24.30 -12.84
CA LEU A 356 -29.56 -25.37 -13.19
C LEU A 356 -30.97 -25.10 -12.64
N LEU A 357 -31.08 -24.66 -11.38
CA LEU A 357 -32.36 -24.28 -10.77
C LEU A 357 -33.00 -23.10 -11.51
N ALA A 358 -32.23 -22.05 -11.81
CA ALA A 358 -32.65 -20.88 -12.58
C ALA A 358 -32.83 -21.15 -14.09
N ARG A 359 -32.60 -22.38 -14.55
CA ARG A 359 -32.72 -22.84 -15.95
C ARG A 359 -31.86 -22.05 -16.94
N ILE A 360 -30.67 -21.62 -16.51
CA ILE A 360 -29.68 -20.97 -17.38
C ILE A 360 -28.78 -22.04 -17.99
N GLY A 361 -29.16 -22.49 -19.18
CA GLY A 361 -28.33 -23.36 -20.02
C GLY A 361 -27.38 -22.56 -20.93
N PRO A 362 -26.40 -23.23 -21.58
CA PRO A 362 -25.38 -22.58 -22.43
C PRO A 362 -25.94 -21.87 -23.68
N VAL A 363 -27.25 -22.02 -23.95
CA VAL A 363 -27.96 -21.37 -25.07
C VAL A 363 -28.24 -19.89 -24.79
N GLN A 364 -28.19 -19.42 -23.53
CA GLN A 364 -28.60 -18.06 -23.14
C GLN A 364 -27.49 -17.00 -23.31
N ALA A 365 -26.75 -17.08 -24.42
CA ALA A 365 -25.72 -16.12 -24.78
C ALA A 365 -26.27 -14.68 -24.87
N ASP A 366 -27.54 -14.52 -25.26
CA ASP A 366 -28.25 -13.24 -25.39
C ASP A 366 -28.19 -12.39 -24.11
N LEU A 367 -28.28 -13.00 -22.91
CA LEU A 367 -28.20 -12.27 -21.64
C LEU A 367 -26.77 -11.79 -21.34
N VAL A 368 -25.75 -12.57 -21.71
CA VAL A 368 -24.34 -12.19 -21.57
C VAL A 368 -23.96 -11.10 -22.58
N GLN A 369 -24.49 -11.17 -23.80
CA GLN A 369 -24.33 -10.11 -24.80
C GLN A 369 -25.07 -8.83 -24.39
N ALA A 370 -26.30 -8.95 -23.87
CA ALA A 370 -27.03 -7.83 -23.29
C ALA A 370 -26.25 -7.19 -22.14
N TYR A 371 -25.70 -7.99 -21.22
CA TYR A 371 -24.86 -7.51 -20.13
C TYR A 371 -23.73 -6.61 -20.64
N GLN A 372 -22.93 -7.08 -21.60
CA GLN A 372 -21.83 -6.32 -22.20
C GLN A 372 -22.32 -4.99 -22.82
N MET A 373 -23.40 -5.02 -23.61
CA MET A 373 -23.99 -3.81 -24.23
C MET A 373 -24.63 -2.83 -23.23
N LEU A 374 -24.93 -3.26 -22.00
CA LEU A 374 -25.50 -2.41 -20.94
C LEU A 374 -24.43 -1.72 -20.10
N LEU A 375 -23.22 -2.28 -20.02
CA LEU A 375 -22.10 -1.66 -19.31
C LEU A 375 -21.59 -0.39 -19.99
N GLU A 376 -21.70 -0.29 -21.32
CA GLU A 376 -21.28 0.86 -22.12
C GLU A 376 -22.22 2.08 -22.01
N LYS A 377 -23.46 1.89 -21.56
CA LYS A 377 -24.47 2.97 -21.46
C LYS A 377 -24.31 3.80 -20.18
N GLU A 378 -24.81 5.02 -20.18
CA GLU A 378 -24.93 5.84 -18.96
C GLU A 378 -26.06 5.33 -18.05
N CYS A 379 -25.97 5.57 -16.74
CA CYS A 379 -26.90 5.03 -15.75
C CYS A 379 -27.51 6.12 -14.83
N PRO A 380 -28.81 6.43 -14.95
CA PRO A 380 -29.48 7.40 -14.08
C PRO A 380 -29.49 7.04 -12.57
N SER A 381 -29.26 5.76 -12.24
CA SER A 381 -29.31 5.24 -10.86
C SER A 381 -27.95 5.18 -10.14
N GLU A 382 -26.86 5.64 -10.78
CA GLU A 382 -25.48 5.45 -10.31
C GLU A 382 -25.24 5.86 -8.84
N SER A 383 -25.73 7.03 -8.43
CA SER A 383 -25.58 7.53 -7.06
C SER A 383 -26.30 6.67 -6.00
N ILE A 384 -27.40 6.01 -6.38
CA ILE A 384 -28.16 5.09 -5.53
C ILE A 384 -27.43 3.75 -5.43
N ILE A 385 -26.89 3.26 -6.56
CA ILE A 385 -26.11 2.03 -6.67
C ILE A 385 -24.87 2.11 -5.77
N LEU A 386 -24.04 3.15 -5.93
CA LEU A 386 -22.79 3.32 -5.16
C LEU A 386 -23.05 3.37 -3.65
N ARG A 387 -24.04 4.16 -3.22
CA ARG A 387 -24.45 4.26 -1.80
C ARG A 387 -24.89 2.92 -1.21
N ASP A 388 -25.51 2.06 -2.00
CA ASP A 388 -25.92 0.73 -1.57
C ASP A 388 -24.75 -0.27 -1.57
N ILE A 389 -23.74 -0.10 -2.42
CA ILE A 389 -22.53 -0.94 -2.46
C ILE A 389 -21.66 -0.76 -1.22
N HIS A 390 -21.36 0.47 -0.77
CA HIS A 390 -20.53 0.70 0.43
C HIS A 390 -21.12 0.08 1.72
N ARG A 391 -22.41 -0.26 1.72
CA ARG A 391 -23.11 -0.95 2.83
C ARG A 391 -23.46 -2.42 2.54
N THR A 392 -23.08 -2.95 1.37
CA THR A 392 -23.34 -4.33 0.97
C THR A 392 -22.18 -5.23 1.38
N PHE A 393 -22.46 -6.13 2.31
CA PHE A 393 -21.49 -7.10 2.83
C PHE A 393 -20.15 -6.51 3.32
N PRO A 394 -20.12 -5.37 4.07
CA PRO A 394 -18.88 -4.73 4.49
C PRO A 394 -18.07 -5.54 5.52
N ALA A 395 -18.65 -6.62 6.06
CA ALA A 395 -17.95 -7.57 6.94
C ALA A 395 -17.26 -8.72 6.16
N HIS A 396 -17.39 -8.79 4.84
CA HIS A 396 -16.87 -9.88 4.01
C HIS A 396 -15.71 -9.40 3.14
N GLU A 397 -14.54 -10.05 3.24
CA GLU A 397 -13.27 -9.60 2.60
C GLU A 397 -13.38 -9.21 1.12
N TYR A 398 -14.17 -9.95 0.34
CA TYR A 398 -14.27 -9.73 -1.10
C TYR A 398 -14.92 -8.38 -1.47
N PHE A 399 -15.62 -7.74 -0.53
CA PHE A 399 -16.33 -6.47 -0.73
C PHE A 399 -15.75 -5.30 0.08
N THR A 400 -14.60 -5.47 0.75
CA THR A 400 -13.89 -4.36 1.42
C THR A 400 -13.02 -3.58 0.44
N GLU A 401 -12.97 -2.25 0.58
CA GLU A 401 -12.18 -1.36 -0.30
C GLU A 401 -10.66 -1.58 -0.16
N GLU A 402 -10.23 -2.10 0.99
CA GLU A 402 -8.83 -2.49 1.28
C GLU A 402 -8.37 -3.72 0.47
N ASN A 403 -9.29 -4.49 -0.12
CA ASN A 403 -8.99 -5.61 -1.01
C ASN A 403 -9.19 -5.21 -2.48
N ASP A 404 -8.12 -5.07 -3.27
CA ASP A 404 -8.23 -4.89 -4.73
C ASP A 404 -8.64 -6.19 -5.48
N LYS A 405 -9.37 -7.08 -4.80
CA LYS A 405 -10.01 -8.29 -5.36
C LYS A 405 -11.18 -7.95 -6.29
N GLY A 406 -11.54 -6.67 -6.41
CA GLY A 406 -12.47 -6.15 -7.42
C GLY A 406 -13.97 -6.39 -7.16
N GLY A 407 -14.37 -7.01 -6.04
CA GLY A 407 -15.76 -7.41 -5.79
C GLY A 407 -16.77 -6.25 -5.80
N GLN A 408 -16.43 -5.07 -5.26
CA GLN A 408 -17.29 -3.89 -5.39
C GLN A 408 -17.42 -3.41 -6.85
N LYS A 409 -16.34 -3.48 -7.64
CA LYS A 409 -16.33 -3.06 -9.06
C LYS A 409 -17.24 -3.99 -9.89
N ALA A 410 -17.22 -5.29 -9.61
CA ALA A 410 -18.12 -6.28 -10.20
C ALA A 410 -19.59 -6.06 -9.76
N LEU A 411 -19.82 -5.85 -8.46
CA LEU A 411 -21.15 -5.60 -7.91
C LEU A 411 -21.79 -4.31 -8.47
N TYR A 412 -21.00 -3.26 -8.71
CA TYR A 412 -21.42 -2.07 -9.44
C TYR A 412 -21.86 -2.41 -10.86
N ARG A 413 -21.06 -3.17 -11.62
CA ARG A 413 -21.38 -3.53 -13.01
C ARG A 413 -22.66 -4.36 -13.12
N ILE A 414 -22.87 -5.35 -12.23
CA ILE A 414 -24.13 -6.11 -12.15
C ILE A 414 -25.32 -5.19 -11.83
N SER A 415 -25.18 -4.33 -10.81
CA SER A 415 -26.25 -3.43 -10.38
C SER A 415 -26.62 -2.40 -11.46
N LYS A 416 -25.60 -1.85 -12.15
CA LYS A 416 -25.75 -0.95 -13.30
C LYS A 416 -26.48 -1.64 -14.45
N ALA A 417 -26.01 -2.81 -14.88
CA ALA A 417 -26.62 -3.52 -15.99
C ALA A 417 -28.07 -3.92 -15.69
N TYR A 418 -28.37 -4.37 -14.46
CA TYR A 418 -29.76 -4.65 -14.07
C TYR A 418 -30.65 -3.41 -14.20
N SER A 419 -30.19 -2.27 -13.67
CA SER A 419 -30.94 -1.01 -13.69
C SER A 419 -31.20 -0.42 -15.08
N LEU A 420 -30.54 -0.97 -16.11
CA LEU A 420 -30.68 -0.60 -17.52
C LEU A 420 -31.32 -1.74 -18.35
N TYR A 421 -31.53 -2.91 -17.76
CA TYR A 421 -32.23 -4.06 -18.35
C TYR A 421 -33.73 -4.02 -18.01
N ASP A 422 -34.06 -3.67 -16.75
CA ASP A 422 -35.43 -3.51 -16.26
C ASP A 422 -35.75 -2.01 -16.16
N ASP A 423 -36.37 -1.46 -17.21
CA ASP A 423 -36.68 -0.02 -17.33
C ASP A 423 -37.94 0.40 -16.57
N GLU A 424 -38.91 -0.51 -16.36
CA GLU A 424 -40.09 -0.30 -15.52
C GLU A 424 -39.73 -0.16 -14.03
N VAL A 425 -38.73 -0.89 -13.54
CA VAL A 425 -38.39 -0.99 -12.11
C VAL A 425 -37.05 -0.32 -11.75
N GLY A 426 -36.08 -0.27 -12.66
CA GLY A 426 -34.77 0.37 -12.47
C GLY A 426 -33.93 -0.27 -11.35
N TYR A 427 -33.04 0.53 -10.74
CA TYR A 427 -32.27 0.05 -9.59
C TYR A 427 -33.10 0.12 -8.30
N CYS A 428 -33.35 -1.05 -7.72
CA CYS A 428 -34.04 -1.15 -6.44
C CYS A 428 -33.08 -1.13 -5.24
N GLN A 429 -33.39 -0.27 -4.28
CA GLN A 429 -32.60 -0.16 -3.04
C GLN A 429 -32.59 -1.51 -2.29
N GLY A 430 -31.40 -2.04 -2.03
CA GLY A 430 -31.21 -3.36 -1.43
C GLY A 430 -31.03 -4.53 -2.42
N LEU A 431 -31.13 -4.31 -3.73
CA LEU A 431 -30.89 -5.35 -4.75
C LEU A 431 -29.42 -5.85 -4.74
N SER A 432 -28.49 -4.96 -4.40
CA SER A 432 -27.05 -5.26 -4.27
C SER A 432 -26.75 -6.43 -3.33
N PHE A 433 -27.49 -6.61 -2.23
CA PHE A 433 -27.23 -7.71 -1.28
C PHE A 433 -27.53 -9.08 -1.89
N LEU A 434 -28.52 -9.18 -2.80
CA LEU A 434 -28.80 -10.39 -3.57
C LEU A 434 -27.74 -10.61 -4.66
N ALA A 435 -27.40 -9.56 -5.42
CA ALA A 435 -26.35 -9.61 -6.43
C ALA A 435 -24.99 -10.04 -5.83
N ALA A 436 -24.65 -9.54 -4.65
CA ALA A 436 -23.45 -9.90 -3.90
C ALA A 436 -23.48 -11.37 -3.42
N ALA A 437 -24.65 -11.87 -2.97
CA ALA A 437 -24.79 -13.27 -2.57
C ALA A 437 -24.60 -14.24 -3.75
N LEU A 438 -25.06 -13.86 -4.95
CA LEU A 438 -24.79 -14.62 -6.18
C LEU A 438 -23.31 -14.59 -6.56
N LEU A 439 -22.70 -13.40 -6.57
CA LEU A 439 -21.30 -13.17 -6.97
C LEU A 439 -20.26 -13.89 -6.08
N LEU A 440 -20.64 -14.32 -4.87
CA LEU A 440 -19.78 -15.17 -4.02
C LEU A 440 -19.66 -16.62 -4.50
N HIS A 441 -20.57 -17.11 -5.34
CA HIS A 441 -20.59 -18.50 -5.83
C HIS A 441 -20.44 -18.63 -7.35
N MET A 442 -20.48 -17.55 -8.13
CA MET A 442 -20.35 -17.61 -9.60
C MET A 442 -19.73 -16.32 -10.21
N PRO A 443 -19.13 -16.40 -11.41
CA PRO A 443 -18.69 -15.25 -12.20
C PRO A 443 -19.75 -14.16 -12.40
N GLU A 444 -19.27 -12.96 -12.70
CA GLU A 444 -20.05 -11.71 -12.77
C GLU A 444 -21.23 -11.78 -13.75
N GLU A 445 -20.99 -12.29 -14.95
CA GLU A 445 -22.00 -12.43 -16.01
C GLU A 445 -23.06 -13.48 -15.66
N GLN A 446 -22.64 -14.54 -14.95
CA GLN A 446 -23.54 -15.59 -14.46
C GLN A 446 -24.41 -15.06 -13.32
N ALA A 447 -23.83 -14.27 -12.40
CA ALA A 447 -24.55 -13.61 -11.32
C ALA A 447 -25.60 -12.62 -11.87
N PHE A 448 -25.27 -11.85 -12.92
CA PHE A 448 -26.26 -11.03 -13.64
C PHE A 448 -27.39 -11.88 -14.24
N CYS A 449 -27.07 -12.98 -14.93
CA CYS A 449 -28.09 -13.86 -15.53
C CYS A 449 -29.03 -14.46 -14.47
N VAL A 450 -28.50 -14.96 -13.35
CA VAL A 450 -29.31 -15.49 -12.23
C VAL A 450 -30.13 -14.39 -11.57
N LEU A 451 -29.60 -13.17 -11.42
CA LEU A 451 -30.35 -12.03 -10.89
C LEU A 451 -31.56 -11.67 -11.78
N VAL A 452 -31.37 -11.62 -13.11
CA VAL A 452 -32.46 -11.41 -14.06
C VAL A 452 -33.51 -12.51 -13.94
N ARG A 453 -33.11 -13.79 -13.84
CA ARG A 453 -34.06 -14.90 -13.61
C ARG A 453 -34.83 -14.77 -12.31
N ILE A 454 -34.18 -14.44 -11.20
CA ILE A 454 -34.86 -14.23 -9.90
C ILE A 454 -35.87 -13.08 -9.98
N MET A 455 -35.52 -12.01 -10.69
CA MET A 455 -36.40 -10.83 -10.79
C MET A 455 -37.60 -11.08 -11.71
N PHE A 456 -37.40 -11.67 -12.89
CA PHE A 456 -38.46 -11.92 -13.88
C PHE A 456 -39.19 -13.26 -13.66
N ASP A 457 -38.52 -14.41 -13.86
CA ASP A 457 -39.15 -15.73 -13.82
C ASP A 457 -39.65 -16.15 -12.43
N TYR A 458 -38.95 -15.74 -11.37
CA TYR A 458 -39.38 -15.97 -9.98
C TYR A 458 -40.24 -14.81 -9.41
N GLY A 459 -40.46 -13.75 -10.19
CA GLY A 459 -41.40 -12.67 -9.88
C GLY A 459 -41.00 -11.74 -8.74
N MET A 460 -39.72 -11.64 -8.37
CA MET A 460 -39.28 -10.68 -7.34
C MET A 460 -39.49 -9.23 -7.76
N ARG A 461 -39.38 -8.90 -9.06
CA ARG A 461 -39.58 -7.52 -9.57
C ARG A 461 -40.96 -6.96 -9.29
N GLU A 462 -41.99 -7.81 -9.24
CA GLU A 462 -43.37 -7.40 -8.96
C GLU A 462 -43.52 -6.80 -7.56
N LEU A 463 -42.65 -7.17 -6.60
CA LEU A 463 -42.61 -6.60 -5.25
C LEU A 463 -42.12 -5.14 -5.22
N PHE A 464 -41.45 -4.69 -6.28
CA PHE A 464 -40.82 -3.36 -6.38
C PHE A 464 -41.57 -2.38 -7.28
N LYS A 465 -42.60 -2.84 -8.02
CA LYS A 465 -43.41 -1.97 -8.88
C LYS A 465 -44.07 -0.84 -8.11
N THR A 466 -44.27 0.29 -8.81
CA THR A 466 -44.89 1.51 -8.30
C THR A 466 -46.14 1.23 -7.46
N GLY A 467 -46.18 1.78 -6.24
CA GLY A 467 -47.26 1.56 -5.28
C GLY A 467 -47.08 0.34 -4.36
N PHE A 468 -46.09 -0.53 -4.62
CA PHE A 468 -45.75 -1.70 -3.80
C PHE A 468 -46.92 -2.69 -3.58
N ASP A 469 -47.90 -2.73 -4.48
CA ASP A 469 -49.13 -3.50 -4.30
C ASP A 469 -48.89 -4.99 -4.05
N ALA A 470 -47.98 -5.63 -4.80
CA ALA A 470 -47.65 -7.03 -4.59
C ALA A 470 -46.97 -7.26 -3.23
N LEU A 471 -46.16 -6.31 -2.75
CA LEU A 471 -45.52 -6.37 -1.42
C LEU A 471 -46.55 -6.22 -0.30
N HIS A 472 -47.50 -5.28 -0.42
CA HIS A 472 -48.61 -5.12 0.52
C HIS A 472 -49.50 -6.38 0.57
N LEU A 473 -49.77 -6.99 -0.58
CA LEU A 473 -50.40 -8.32 -0.66
C LEU A 473 -49.56 -9.39 0.06
N ARG A 474 -48.23 -9.42 -0.09
CA ARG A 474 -47.37 -10.37 0.66
C ARG A 474 -47.41 -10.12 2.17
N PHE A 475 -47.46 -8.86 2.63
CA PHE A 475 -47.63 -8.55 4.06
C PHE A 475 -48.97 -9.07 4.60
N TYR A 476 -50.07 -8.85 3.89
CA TYR A 476 -51.39 -9.39 4.27
C TYR A 476 -51.39 -10.93 4.31
N GLN A 477 -50.80 -11.58 3.30
CA GLN A 477 -50.63 -13.04 3.26
C GLN A 477 -49.82 -13.54 4.47
N LEU A 478 -48.73 -12.86 4.85
CA LEU A 478 -47.93 -13.22 6.03
C LEU A 478 -48.70 -12.97 7.34
N GLN A 479 -49.41 -11.85 7.46
CA GLN A 479 -50.25 -11.54 8.63
C GLN A 479 -51.33 -12.62 8.85
N CYS A 480 -52.00 -13.07 7.78
CA CYS A 480 -52.95 -14.17 7.82
C CYS A 480 -52.30 -15.52 8.17
N LEU A 481 -51.04 -15.77 7.75
CA LEU A 481 -50.29 -16.96 8.19
C LEU A 481 -49.91 -16.91 9.67
N ILE A 482 -49.53 -15.75 10.21
CA ILE A 482 -49.26 -15.60 11.65
C ILE A 482 -50.56 -15.85 12.44
N LYS A 483 -51.68 -15.29 11.99
CA LYS A 483 -53.01 -15.53 12.58
C LYS A 483 -53.41 -17.01 12.62
N ASP A 484 -53.17 -17.75 11.54
CA ASP A 484 -53.55 -19.17 11.40
C ASP A 484 -52.58 -20.16 12.08
N TYR A 485 -51.29 -19.83 12.22
CA TYR A 485 -50.25 -20.76 12.71
C TYR A 485 -49.53 -20.31 14.00
N ALA A 486 -49.78 -19.09 14.47
CA ALA A 486 -49.17 -18.47 15.67
C ALA A 486 -50.13 -17.42 16.28
N HIS A 487 -51.38 -17.82 16.55
CA HIS A 487 -52.48 -16.91 16.93
C HIS A 487 -52.17 -15.98 18.11
N GLU A 488 -51.50 -16.47 19.16
CA GLU A 488 -51.07 -15.67 20.32
C GLU A 488 -50.19 -14.48 19.90
N LEU A 489 -49.24 -14.72 18.99
CA LEU A 489 -48.32 -13.70 18.48
C LEU A 489 -49.03 -12.69 17.59
N TYR A 490 -50.01 -13.12 16.80
CA TYR A 490 -50.86 -12.22 16.01
C TYR A 490 -51.65 -11.27 16.93
N SER A 491 -52.26 -11.78 17.99
CA SER A 491 -53.02 -10.96 18.95
C SER A 491 -52.10 -9.97 19.67
N HIS A 492 -50.95 -10.44 20.19
CA HIS A 492 -49.94 -9.59 20.83
C HIS A 492 -49.43 -8.46 19.90
N PHE A 493 -49.12 -8.78 18.64
CA PHE A 493 -48.72 -7.76 17.65
C PHE A 493 -49.85 -6.78 17.35
N HIS A 494 -51.11 -7.24 17.28
CA HIS A 494 -52.26 -6.37 17.04
C HIS A 494 -52.54 -5.43 18.23
N GLU A 495 -52.44 -5.93 19.47
CA GLU A 495 -52.62 -5.15 20.70
C GLU A 495 -51.52 -4.11 20.92
N ILE A 496 -50.28 -4.39 20.50
CA ILE A 496 -49.13 -3.47 20.61
C ILE A 496 -49.00 -2.54 19.39
N GLY A 497 -49.69 -2.81 18.28
CA GLY A 497 -49.59 -2.02 17.04
C GLY A 497 -48.38 -2.33 16.17
N ILE A 498 -47.84 -3.55 16.25
CA ILE A 498 -46.77 -4.04 15.38
C ILE A 498 -47.37 -4.50 14.04
N GLU A 499 -47.08 -3.75 12.98
CA GLU A 499 -47.47 -4.12 11.62
C GLU A 499 -46.39 -4.94 10.89
N THR A 500 -46.82 -5.82 10.00
CA THR A 500 -45.92 -6.68 9.21
C THR A 500 -44.94 -5.89 8.34
N HIS A 501 -45.31 -4.70 7.87
CA HIS A 501 -44.42 -3.84 7.08
C HIS A 501 -43.18 -3.38 7.88
N MET A 502 -43.30 -3.22 9.20
CA MET A 502 -42.26 -2.65 10.07
C MET A 502 -41.03 -3.56 10.21
N TYR A 503 -41.20 -4.89 10.07
CA TYR A 503 -40.12 -5.87 10.20
C TYR A 503 -39.89 -6.72 8.93
N ALA A 504 -40.95 -7.07 8.18
CA ALA A 504 -40.83 -8.02 7.07
C ALA A 504 -40.40 -7.40 5.74
N SER A 505 -40.40 -6.06 5.59
CA SER A 505 -40.06 -5.39 4.32
C SER A 505 -38.74 -5.86 3.71
N GLN A 506 -37.68 -5.96 4.52
CA GLN A 506 -36.37 -6.42 4.05
C GLN A 506 -36.29 -7.94 3.83
N TRP A 507 -37.16 -8.72 4.49
CA TRP A 507 -37.23 -10.17 4.31
C TRP A 507 -37.73 -10.51 2.89
N PHE A 508 -38.80 -9.84 2.46
CA PHE A 508 -39.31 -9.95 1.09
C PHE A 508 -38.39 -9.29 0.08
N LEU A 509 -38.09 -7.98 0.20
CA LEU A 509 -37.39 -7.24 -0.86
C LEU A 509 -35.93 -7.69 -1.06
N THR A 510 -35.23 -8.14 -0.01
CA THR A 510 -33.82 -8.55 -0.12
C THR A 510 -33.62 -10.06 -0.06
N LEU A 511 -34.68 -10.87 -0.04
CA LEU A 511 -34.58 -12.33 0.20
C LEU A 511 -33.72 -12.63 1.46
N PHE A 512 -33.97 -11.89 2.54
CA PHE A 512 -33.22 -11.89 3.82
C PHE A 512 -31.72 -11.47 3.77
N THR A 513 -31.11 -11.32 2.59
CA THR A 513 -29.67 -11.07 2.39
C THR A 513 -29.13 -9.85 3.16
N ALA A 514 -29.92 -8.77 3.32
CA ALA A 514 -29.45 -7.52 3.89
C ALA A 514 -29.26 -7.51 5.43
N LYS A 515 -29.64 -8.59 6.13
CA LYS A 515 -29.59 -8.65 7.62
C LYS A 515 -29.10 -9.98 8.20
N PHE A 516 -29.33 -11.11 7.52
CA PHE A 516 -29.02 -12.43 8.07
C PHE A 516 -27.58 -12.89 7.73
N PRO A 517 -27.00 -13.82 8.51
CA PRO A 517 -25.67 -14.39 8.24
C PRO A 517 -25.62 -15.08 6.88
N LEU A 518 -24.48 -15.01 6.19
CA LEU A 518 -24.32 -15.55 4.82
C LEU A 518 -24.72 -17.03 4.72
N GLN A 519 -24.28 -17.85 5.69
CA GLN A 519 -24.63 -19.27 5.75
C GLN A 519 -26.15 -19.53 5.69
N MET A 520 -26.96 -18.75 6.41
CA MET A 520 -28.42 -18.84 6.39
C MET A 520 -29.01 -18.29 5.08
N VAL A 521 -28.46 -17.18 4.60
CA VAL A 521 -28.87 -16.56 3.32
C VAL A 521 -28.69 -17.54 2.16
N PHE A 522 -27.60 -18.30 2.12
CA PHE A 522 -27.36 -19.27 1.05
C PHE A 522 -28.38 -20.43 1.06
N PHE A 523 -28.72 -21.01 2.23
CA PHE A 523 -29.82 -21.99 2.31
C PHE A 523 -31.18 -21.41 1.84
N ILE A 524 -31.42 -20.12 2.07
CA ILE A 524 -32.65 -19.45 1.61
C ILE A 524 -32.64 -19.29 0.08
N VAL A 525 -31.49 -18.98 -0.54
CA VAL A 525 -31.36 -18.93 -2.00
C VAL A 525 -31.49 -20.33 -2.61
N ASP A 526 -30.87 -21.36 -2.00
CA ASP A 526 -31.04 -22.78 -2.37
C ASP A 526 -32.54 -23.15 -2.45
N LEU A 527 -33.29 -22.87 -1.39
CA LEU A 527 -34.74 -23.12 -1.32
C LEU A 527 -35.56 -22.20 -2.23
N PHE A 528 -35.18 -20.94 -2.41
CA PHE A 528 -35.94 -19.99 -3.24
C PHE A 528 -35.83 -20.37 -4.72
N LEU A 529 -34.64 -20.74 -5.20
CA LEU A 529 -34.46 -21.23 -6.55
C LEU A 529 -35.13 -22.61 -6.78
N ALA A 530 -35.34 -23.39 -5.72
CA ALA A 530 -36.12 -24.62 -5.75
C ALA A 530 -37.65 -24.41 -5.76
N GLU A 531 -38.19 -23.64 -4.81
CA GLU A 531 -39.63 -23.61 -4.47
C GLU A 531 -40.31 -22.24 -4.71
N GLY A 532 -39.52 -21.21 -5.04
CA GLY A 532 -39.97 -19.88 -5.44
C GLY A 532 -40.42 -18.97 -4.29
N MET A 533 -41.26 -17.99 -4.62
CA MET A 533 -41.77 -16.94 -3.71
C MET A 533 -42.37 -17.50 -2.40
N ASN A 534 -42.87 -18.74 -2.41
CA ASN A 534 -43.40 -19.41 -1.22
C ASN A 534 -42.34 -19.62 -0.12
N THR A 535 -41.05 -19.76 -0.47
CA THR A 535 -39.95 -19.92 0.49
C THR A 535 -39.93 -18.77 1.50
N ILE A 536 -40.16 -17.53 1.06
CA ILE A 536 -40.13 -16.35 1.94
C ILE A 536 -41.18 -16.48 3.06
N PHE A 537 -42.38 -17.01 2.76
CA PHE A 537 -43.41 -17.26 3.77
C PHE A 537 -43.04 -18.37 4.75
N HIS A 538 -42.45 -19.48 4.28
CA HIS A 538 -42.03 -20.58 5.14
C HIS A 538 -40.93 -20.13 6.12
N ILE A 539 -39.91 -19.41 5.63
CA ILE A 539 -38.83 -18.85 6.46
C ILE A 539 -39.37 -17.80 7.44
N SER A 540 -40.19 -16.85 6.97
CA SER A 540 -40.78 -15.81 7.82
C SER A 540 -41.60 -16.40 8.98
N LEU A 541 -42.41 -17.42 8.69
CA LEU A 541 -43.24 -18.08 9.72
C LEU A 541 -42.41 -18.97 10.65
N ALA A 542 -41.33 -19.61 10.16
CA ALA A 542 -40.41 -20.36 11.01
C ALA A 542 -39.68 -19.46 12.00
N LEU A 543 -39.14 -18.31 11.53
CA LEU A 543 -38.46 -17.31 12.35
C LEU A 543 -39.35 -16.79 13.50
N LEU A 544 -40.60 -16.46 13.18
CA LEU A 544 -41.59 -15.97 14.15
C LEU A 544 -42.02 -17.05 15.15
N LYS A 545 -42.09 -18.31 14.72
CA LYS A 545 -42.46 -19.44 15.61
C LYS A 545 -41.32 -19.88 16.53
N ASP A 546 -40.07 -19.87 16.06
CA ASP A 546 -38.90 -20.08 16.92
C ASP A 546 -38.83 -19.01 18.02
N SER A 547 -38.94 -17.75 17.62
CA SER A 547 -38.77 -16.59 18.52
C SER A 547 -40.06 -16.17 19.23
N ASN A 548 -41.11 -17.01 19.20
CA ASN A 548 -42.42 -16.69 19.78
C ASN A 548 -42.33 -16.31 21.26
N LYS A 549 -41.46 -16.99 22.02
CA LYS A 549 -41.31 -16.76 23.47
C LYS A 549 -40.71 -15.39 23.79
N GLU A 550 -39.69 -14.95 23.07
CA GLU A 550 -39.10 -13.62 23.31
C GLU A 550 -40.03 -12.50 22.84
N LEU A 551 -40.70 -12.68 21.70
CA LEU A 551 -41.60 -11.68 21.13
C LEU A 551 -42.84 -11.43 22.01
N LEU A 552 -43.47 -12.49 22.56
CA LEU A 552 -44.62 -12.38 23.47
C LEU A 552 -44.32 -11.69 24.83
N HIS A 553 -43.05 -11.59 25.21
CA HIS A 553 -42.63 -10.89 26.44
C HIS A 553 -42.02 -9.50 26.18
N SER A 554 -42.00 -9.07 24.91
CA SER A 554 -41.43 -7.79 24.48
C SER A 554 -42.51 -6.75 24.19
N ASP A 555 -42.20 -5.49 24.45
CA ASP A 555 -43.01 -4.33 24.05
C ASP A 555 -42.69 -3.87 22.62
N PHE A 556 -43.30 -2.77 22.16
CA PHE A 556 -43.14 -2.25 20.79
C PHE A 556 -41.66 -2.04 20.41
N GLU A 557 -40.88 -1.37 21.26
CA GLU A 557 -39.46 -1.12 21.00
C GLU A 557 -38.65 -2.43 21.10
N GLY A 558 -38.92 -3.26 22.11
CA GLY A 558 -38.29 -4.56 22.29
C GLY A 558 -38.47 -5.49 21.09
N ILE A 559 -39.67 -5.55 20.50
CA ILE A 559 -39.98 -6.35 19.31
C ILE A 559 -39.17 -5.86 18.09
N LEU A 560 -39.18 -4.55 17.81
CA LEU A 560 -38.44 -3.99 16.67
C LEU A 560 -36.92 -4.11 16.86
N LYS A 561 -36.41 -3.91 18.08
CA LYS A 561 -35.01 -4.14 18.45
C LYS A 561 -34.63 -5.61 18.28
N PHE A 562 -35.48 -6.54 18.72
CA PHE A 562 -35.27 -7.98 18.59
C PHE A 562 -35.16 -8.40 17.12
N PHE A 563 -36.07 -7.94 16.24
CA PHE A 563 -35.99 -8.20 14.80
C PHE A 563 -34.72 -7.62 14.16
N ARG A 564 -34.29 -6.44 14.59
CA ARG A 564 -33.12 -5.74 14.02
C ARG A 564 -31.78 -6.32 14.47
N VAL A 565 -31.68 -6.81 15.71
CA VAL A 565 -30.41 -7.14 16.38
C VAL A 565 -30.32 -8.60 16.78
N ASN A 566 -31.32 -9.12 17.49
CA ASN A 566 -31.23 -10.43 18.15
C ASN A 566 -31.55 -11.58 17.18
N LEU A 567 -32.59 -11.43 16.37
CA LEU A 567 -33.05 -12.48 15.46
C LEU A 567 -31.98 -12.90 14.44
N PRO A 568 -31.22 -12.01 13.77
CA PRO A 568 -30.15 -12.43 12.87
C PRO A 568 -28.97 -13.11 13.58
N ARG A 569 -28.70 -12.75 14.85
CA ARG A 569 -27.61 -13.32 15.64
C ARG A 569 -27.86 -14.79 16.02
N LYS A 570 -29.12 -15.23 16.17
CA LYS A 570 -29.48 -16.63 16.46
C LYS A 570 -28.91 -17.61 15.43
N TYR A 571 -28.95 -17.26 14.14
CA TYR A 571 -28.66 -18.18 13.02
C TYR A 571 -27.26 -18.04 12.45
N ARG A 572 -26.30 -17.56 13.26
CA ARG A 572 -24.90 -17.36 12.85
C ARG A 572 -24.13 -18.67 12.66
N THR A 573 -24.57 -19.77 13.28
CA THR A 573 -23.99 -21.11 13.08
C THR A 573 -24.78 -21.86 12.01
N GLU A 574 -24.08 -22.68 11.21
CA GLU A 574 -24.72 -23.53 10.19
C GLU A 574 -25.80 -24.43 10.80
N VAL A 575 -25.55 -24.99 11.99
CA VAL A 575 -26.49 -25.86 12.71
C VAL A 575 -27.82 -25.14 12.97
N ALA A 576 -27.80 -23.93 13.55
CA ALA A 576 -29.03 -23.18 13.84
C ALA A 576 -29.75 -22.74 12.56
N ALA A 577 -29.00 -22.39 11.51
CA ALA A 577 -29.57 -22.09 10.19
C ALA A 577 -30.27 -23.34 9.59
N ARG A 578 -29.62 -24.50 9.61
CA ARG A 578 -30.15 -25.76 9.06
C ARG A 578 -31.36 -26.26 9.86
N GLU A 579 -31.36 -26.11 11.19
CA GLU A 579 -32.53 -26.41 12.04
C GLU A 579 -33.74 -25.53 11.68
N LEU A 580 -33.54 -24.22 11.49
CA LEU A 580 -34.59 -23.31 11.01
C LEU A 580 -35.10 -23.70 9.61
N ILE A 581 -34.21 -24.08 8.69
CA ILE A 581 -34.54 -24.54 7.33
C ILE A 581 -35.41 -25.80 7.37
N HIS A 582 -35.01 -26.82 8.13
CA HIS A 582 -35.82 -28.02 8.32
C HIS A 582 -37.15 -27.72 9.03
N ALA A 583 -37.21 -26.73 9.93
CA ALA A 583 -38.47 -26.29 10.54
C ALA A 583 -39.39 -25.60 9.52
N ALA A 584 -38.84 -24.74 8.66
CA ALA A 584 -39.57 -24.04 7.59
C ALA A 584 -40.16 -25.01 6.57
N VAL A 585 -39.37 -25.96 6.05
CA VAL A 585 -39.83 -27.00 5.09
C VAL A 585 -40.94 -27.89 5.68
N LYS A 586 -40.97 -28.09 7.01
CA LYS A 586 -42.04 -28.85 7.69
C LYS A 586 -43.36 -28.07 7.81
N LEU A 587 -43.38 -26.75 7.59
CA LEU A 587 -44.61 -25.95 7.61
C LEU A 587 -45.41 -26.18 6.33
N LYS A 588 -46.57 -26.84 6.43
CA LYS A 588 -47.42 -27.12 5.27
C LYS A 588 -48.24 -25.88 4.85
N ILE A 589 -47.60 -24.90 4.21
CA ILE A 589 -48.27 -23.72 3.62
C ILE A 589 -48.70 -24.05 2.19
N SER A 590 -49.98 -24.35 1.98
CA SER A 590 -50.46 -24.69 0.64
C SER A 590 -50.72 -23.46 -0.24
N HIS A 591 -50.38 -23.54 -1.52
CA HIS A 591 -50.67 -22.50 -2.51
C HIS A 591 -52.17 -22.14 -2.59
N LYS A 592 -53.07 -23.10 -2.31
CA LYS A 592 -54.52 -22.86 -2.21
C LYS A 592 -54.89 -21.90 -1.06
N ARG A 593 -54.11 -21.89 0.03
CA ARG A 593 -54.30 -21.00 1.19
C ARG A 593 -53.78 -19.59 0.90
N LEU A 594 -52.60 -19.46 0.31
CA LEU A 594 -52.06 -18.16 -0.13
C LEU A 594 -52.99 -17.48 -1.15
N SER A 595 -53.50 -18.23 -2.14
CA SER A 595 -54.45 -17.71 -3.14
C SER A 595 -55.87 -17.46 -2.59
N LYS A 596 -56.21 -18.00 -1.41
CA LYS A 596 -57.42 -17.59 -0.67
C LYS A 596 -57.21 -16.19 -0.06
N TYR A 597 -56.13 -15.98 0.68
CA TYR A 597 -55.80 -14.68 1.27
C TYR A 597 -55.63 -13.58 0.20
N GLU A 598 -55.09 -13.93 -0.97
CA GLU A 598 -54.97 -13.05 -2.13
C GLU A 598 -56.33 -12.52 -2.63
N LYS A 599 -57.31 -13.41 -2.74
CA LYS A 599 -58.69 -13.03 -3.09
C LYS A 599 -59.35 -12.19 -1.98
N GLU A 600 -59.09 -12.54 -0.72
CA GLU A 600 -59.57 -11.76 0.44
C GLU A 600 -58.96 -10.35 0.47
N TRP A 601 -57.69 -10.19 0.11
CA TRP A 601 -57.02 -8.88 -0.01
C TRP A 601 -57.57 -8.03 -1.16
N HIS A 602 -57.72 -8.62 -2.36
CA HIS A 602 -58.31 -7.91 -3.50
C HIS A 602 -59.78 -7.53 -3.28
N GLU A 603 -60.53 -8.34 -2.53
CA GLU A 603 -61.90 -8.03 -2.14
C GLU A 603 -61.94 -6.91 -1.10
N LEU A 604 -61.12 -6.98 -0.04
CA LEU A 604 -60.97 -5.92 0.96
C LEU A 604 -60.60 -4.58 0.31
N LYS A 605 -59.60 -4.58 -0.58
CA LYS A 605 -59.13 -3.36 -1.26
C LYS A 605 -60.16 -2.82 -2.25
N ARG A 606 -60.99 -3.66 -2.87
CA ARG A 606 -62.14 -3.18 -3.67
C ARG A 606 -63.19 -2.50 -2.79
N GLN A 607 -63.56 -3.12 -1.67
CA GLN A 607 -64.54 -2.57 -0.73
C GLN A 607 -64.04 -1.27 -0.09
N GLU A 608 -62.75 -1.19 0.25
CA GLU A 608 -62.11 0.05 0.70
C GLU A 608 -62.23 1.16 -0.35
N ILE A 609 -61.88 0.86 -1.62
CA ILE A 609 -62.03 1.81 -2.73
C ILE A 609 -63.51 2.23 -2.89
N GLU A 610 -64.45 1.28 -2.95
CA GLU A 610 -65.89 1.52 -3.12
C GLU A 610 -66.50 2.32 -1.97
N SER A 611 -65.96 2.20 -0.74
CA SER A 611 -66.41 2.96 0.43
C SER A 611 -65.93 4.43 0.47
N GLN A 612 -64.89 4.78 -0.29
CA GLN A 612 -64.40 6.16 -0.39
C GLN A 612 -65.27 6.97 -1.36
N ASP A 613 -65.63 8.19 -0.97
CA ASP A 613 -66.37 9.13 -1.83
C ASP A 613 -65.63 9.31 -3.17
N PRO A 614 -66.29 9.04 -4.32
CA PRO A 614 -65.72 9.31 -5.64
C PRO A 614 -65.20 10.74 -5.82
N LEU A 615 -65.82 11.73 -5.17
CA LEU A 615 -65.38 13.13 -5.20
C LEU A 615 -64.06 13.32 -4.44
N GLU A 616 -63.92 12.78 -3.23
CA GLU A 616 -62.65 12.83 -2.50
C GLU A 616 -61.54 12.07 -3.23
N ARG A 617 -61.85 10.90 -3.82
CA ARG A 617 -60.87 10.11 -4.58
C ARG A 617 -60.36 10.92 -5.77
N ALA A 618 -61.26 11.49 -6.57
CA ALA A 618 -60.91 12.32 -7.72
C ALA A 618 -60.18 13.62 -7.31
N GLN A 619 -60.47 14.18 -6.12
CA GLN A 619 -59.73 15.32 -5.57
C GLN A 619 -58.30 14.93 -5.16
N ARG A 620 -58.12 13.82 -4.42
CA ARG A 620 -56.80 13.29 -4.04
C ARG A 620 -55.96 12.93 -5.27
N GLU A 621 -56.55 12.28 -6.26
CA GLU A 621 -55.90 11.93 -7.53
C GLU A 621 -55.53 13.19 -8.34
N SER A 622 -56.45 14.15 -8.47
CA SER A 622 -56.18 15.45 -9.11
C SER A 622 -55.09 16.25 -8.39
N GLN A 623 -55.02 16.16 -7.06
CA GLN A 623 -53.98 16.81 -6.27
C GLN A 623 -52.62 16.10 -6.46
N GLY A 624 -52.56 14.77 -6.35
CA GLY A 624 -51.35 14.00 -6.60
C GLY A 624 -50.78 14.22 -8.00
N LEU A 625 -51.64 14.26 -9.02
CA LEU A 625 -51.26 14.61 -10.39
C LEU A 625 -50.72 16.04 -10.52
N LYS A 626 -51.29 17.03 -9.81
CA LYS A 626 -50.76 18.40 -9.77
C LYS A 626 -49.40 18.47 -9.06
N GLU A 627 -49.23 17.75 -7.96
CA GLU A 627 -47.95 17.68 -7.23
C GLU A 627 -46.88 16.96 -8.06
N GLN A 628 -47.25 15.96 -8.85
CA GLN A 628 -46.38 15.27 -9.80
C GLN A 628 -46.01 16.15 -11.00
N ILE A 629 -46.96 16.89 -11.58
CA ILE A 629 -46.69 17.92 -12.61
C ILE A 629 -45.72 18.97 -12.06
N LEU A 630 -46.00 19.53 -10.88
CA LEU A 630 -45.15 20.54 -10.25
C LEU A 630 -43.79 19.98 -9.77
N ARG A 631 -43.63 18.66 -9.66
CA ARG A 631 -42.32 18.00 -9.54
C ARG A 631 -41.60 17.94 -10.89
N LEU A 632 -42.26 17.44 -11.94
CA LEU A 632 -41.68 17.33 -13.29
C LEU A 632 -41.31 18.70 -13.86
N GLU A 633 -42.09 19.74 -13.59
CA GLU A 633 -41.76 21.13 -13.92
C GLU A 633 -40.45 21.58 -13.23
N ARG A 634 -40.27 21.28 -11.94
CA ARG A 634 -39.02 21.59 -11.20
C ARG A 634 -37.82 20.78 -11.68
N GLU A 635 -38.02 19.52 -12.08
CA GLU A 635 -36.97 18.67 -12.65
C GLU A 635 -36.56 19.17 -14.05
N ASN A 636 -37.52 19.59 -14.88
CA ASN A 636 -37.26 20.23 -16.17
C ASN A 636 -36.54 21.60 -16.00
N ASP A 637 -36.99 22.41 -15.03
CA ASP A 637 -36.32 23.67 -14.64
C ASP A 637 -34.88 23.46 -14.17
N TYR A 638 -34.62 22.37 -13.44
CA TYR A 638 -33.28 21.99 -13.01
C TYR A 638 -32.41 21.57 -14.19
N LEU A 639 -32.90 20.66 -15.04
CA LEU A 639 -32.20 20.19 -16.24
C LEU A 639 -31.92 21.34 -17.22
N ALA A 640 -32.83 22.30 -17.37
CA ALA A 640 -32.61 23.50 -18.18
C ALA A 640 -31.47 24.38 -17.62
N ARG A 641 -31.38 24.53 -16.29
CA ARG A 641 -30.27 25.25 -15.64
C ARG A 641 -28.95 24.49 -15.75
N GLU A 642 -28.97 23.18 -15.59
CA GLU A 642 -27.79 22.31 -15.74
C GLU A 642 -27.25 22.34 -17.18
N LEU A 643 -28.14 22.26 -18.18
CA LEU A 643 -27.79 22.40 -19.60
C LEU A 643 -27.18 23.78 -19.91
N VAL A 644 -27.71 24.85 -19.33
CA VAL A 644 -27.14 26.21 -19.48
C VAL A 644 -25.77 26.33 -18.79
N THR A 645 -25.62 25.81 -17.57
CA THR A 645 -24.33 25.79 -16.84
C THR A 645 -23.27 24.97 -17.58
N SER A 646 -23.65 23.79 -18.08
CA SER A 646 -22.79 22.92 -18.90
C SER A 646 -22.36 23.62 -20.19
N LYS A 647 -23.29 24.30 -20.87
CA LYS A 647 -22.98 25.12 -22.05
C LYS A 647 -21.99 26.25 -21.72
N ILE A 648 -22.17 26.98 -20.62
CA ILE A 648 -21.25 28.05 -20.21
C ILE A 648 -19.85 27.49 -19.95
N CYS A 649 -19.73 26.42 -19.17
CA CYS A 649 -18.46 25.74 -18.91
C CYS A 649 -17.77 25.23 -20.20
N LEU A 650 -18.55 24.73 -21.17
CA LEU A 650 -18.02 24.34 -22.48
C LEU A 650 -17.55 25.53 -23.32
N GLN A 651 -18.17 26.71 -23.19
CA GLN A 651 -17.69 27.94 -23.83
C GLN A 651 -16.42 28.46 -23.15
N GLU A 652 -16.39 28.58 -21.82
CA GLU A 652 -15.18 28.97 -21.07
C GLU A 652 -13.97 28.07 -21.39
N ARG A 653 -14.21 26.75 -21.56
CA ARG A 653 -13.18 25.80 -21.99
C ARG A 653 -12.77 25.96 -23.45
N LEU A 654 -13.67 26.37 -24.34
CA LEU A 654 -13.33 26.68 -25.73
C LEU A 654 -12.44 27.92 -25.79
N ASP A 655 -12.87 29.02 -25.17
CA ASP A 655 -12.14 30.28 -25.07
C ASP A 655 -10.73 30.05 -24.49
N THR A 656 -10.63 29.30 -23.39
CA THR A 656 -9.34 28.90 -22.77
C THR A 656 -8.45 28.08 -23.70
N THR A 657 -9.03 27.30 -24.62
CA THR A 657 -8.29 26.51 -25.61
C THR A 657 -7.82 27.39 -26.77
N GLU A 658 -8.62 28.36 -27.19
CA GLU A 658 -8.26 29.35 -28.21
C GLU A 658 -7.12 30.27 -27.73
N ASP A 659 -7.16 30.75 -26.48
CA ASP A 659 -6.06 31.47 -25.82
C ASP A 659 -4.74 30.67 -25.81
N GLN A 660 -4.82 29.35 -25.57
CA GLN A 660 -3.66 28.46 -25.59
C GLN A 660 -3.12 28.24 -27.02
N LEU A 661 -4.00 28.16 -28.01
CA LEU A 661 -3.62 28.07 -29.43
C LEU A 661 -2.97 29.38 -29.92
N GLU A 662 -3.50 30.55 -29.57
CA GLU A 662 -2.85 31.83 -29.88
C GLU A 662 -1.50 31.96 -29.16
N THR A 663 -1.42 31.60 -27.88
CA THR A 663 -0.18 31.65 -27.10
C THR A 663 0.90 30.75 -27.71
N THR A 664 0.56 29.51 -28.08
CA THR A 664 1.51 28.56 -28.68
C THR A 664 1.88 28.94 -30.12
N LEU A 665 0.96 29.49 -30.91
CA LEU A 665 1.23 30.05 -32.24
C LEU A 665 2.22 31.23 -32.15
N ASN A 666 2.00 32.17 -31.24
CA ASN A 666 2.90 33.30 -31.01
C ASN A 666 4.31 32.84 -30.56
N GLN A 667 4.40 31.84 -29.69
CA GLN A 667 5.68 31.22 -29.33
C GLN A 667 6.36 30.55 -30.54
N MET A 668 5.61 29.87 -31.40
CA MET A 668 6.14 29.25 -32.62
C MET A 668 6.66 30.28 -33.62
N ILE A 669 5.97 31.42 -33.78
CA ILE A 669 6.41 32.55 -34.63
C ILE A 669 7.73 33.12 -34.12
N ILE A 670 7.85 33.37 -32.80
CA ILE A 670 9.10 33.84 -32.18
C ILE A 670 10.22 32.82 -32.41
N LYS A 671 9.97 31.52 -32.18
CA LYS A 671 10.98 30.47 -32.36
C LYS A 671 11.42 30.28 -33.81
N ASN A 672 10.51 30.42 -34.78
CA ASN A 672 10.87 30.40 -36.19
C ASN A 672 11.81 31.56 -36.54
N ARG A 673 11.49 32.78 -36.06
CA ARG A 673 12.35 33.95 -36.22
C ARG A 673 13.72 33.78 -35.55
N ASP A 674 13.77 33.25 -34.32
CA ASP A 674 15.04 32.91 -33.64
C ASP A 674 15.89 31.97 -34.53
N CYS A 675 15.27 30.95 -35.12
CA CYS A 675 15.94 30.01 -36.03
C CYS A 675 16.43 30.65 -37.32
N GLU A 676 15.68 31.59 -37.91
CA GLU A 676 16.10 32.35 -39.09
C GLU A 676 17.29 33.28 -38.79
N GLU A 677 17.23 34.04 -37.69
CA GLU A 677 18.33 34.92 -37.25
C GLU A 677 19.60 34.12 -36.89
N LEU A 678 19.45 32.92 -36.31
CA LEU A 678 20.56 31.99 -36.06
C LEU A 678 21.13 31.41 -37.37
N ALA A 679 20.29 31.00 -38.33
CA ALA A 679 20.73 30.45 -39.60
C ALA A 679 21.54 31.46 -40.43
N ASP A 680 21.11 32.74 -40.45
CA ASP A 680 21.85 33.80 -41.12
C ASP A 680 23.13 34.23 -40.39
N ARG A 681 23.18 34.09 -39.05
CA ARG A 681 24.43 34.26 -38.29
C ARG A 681 25.42 33.13 -38.58
N GLU A 682 24.92 31.90 -38.70
CA GLU A 682 25.72 30.71 -39.03
C GLU A 682 26.24 30.75 -40.47
N ARG A 683 25.43 31.25 -41.42
CA ARG A 683 25.84 31.59 -42.79
C ARG A 683 27.02 32.57 -42.81
N LYS A 684 26.91 33.71 -42.12
CA LYS A 684 27.96 34.74 -42.04
C LYS A 684 29.25 34.21 -41.43
N LEU A 685 29.15 33.40 -40.36
CA LEU A 685 30.32 32.77 -39.75
C LEU A 685 31.01 31.74 -40.68
N ARG A 686 30.27 31.04 -41.56
CA ARG A 686 30.89 30.22 -42.62
C ARG A 686 31.62 31.08 -43.66
N GLU A 687 31.00 32.17 -44.11
CA GLU A 687 31.58 33.10 -45.09
C GLU A 687 32.87 33.75 -44.55
N GLU A 688 32.85 34.24 -43.31
CA GLU A 688 34.04 34.73 -42.59
C GLU A 688 35.11 33.62 -42.45
N SER A 689 34.72 32.39 -42.12
CA SER A 689 35.64 31.26 -41.99
C SER A 689 36.33 30.91 -43.31
N GLU A 690 35.61 30.86 -44.43
CA GLU A 690 36.23 30.61 -45.75
C GLU A 690 37.08 31.80 -46.22
N PHE A 691 36.71 33.04 -45.92
CA PHE A 691 37.55 34.21 -46.20
C PHE A 691 38.89 34.14 -45.42
N ILE A 692 38.84 33.80 -44.13
CA ILE A 692 40.04 33.61 -43.29
C ILE A 692 40.89 32.45 -43.82
N LYS A 693 40.29 31.29 -44.16
CA LYS A 693 41.01 30.17 -44.78
C LYS A 693 41.68 30.59 -46.09
N GLN A 694 41.00 31.38 -46.94
CA GLN A 694 41.60 31.88 -48.17
C GLN A 694 42.78 32.80 -47.87
N LYS A 695 42.68 33.71 -46.90
CA LYS A 695 43.81 34.56 -46.51
C LYS A 695 45.00 33.78 -45.95
N CYS A 696 44.77 32.70 -45.22
CA CYS A 696 45.84 31.79 -44.82
C CYS A 696 46.48 31.07 -46.03
N ARG A 697 45.68 30.60 -47.01
CA ARG A 697 46.19 30.01 -48.26
C ARG A 697 47.03 30.99 -49.07
N ASP A 698 46.55 32.23 -49.23
CA ASP A 698 47.27 33.31 -49.93
C ASP A 698 48.64 33.59 -49.28
N GLU A 699 48.70 33.65 -47.95
CA GLU A 699 49.90 34.01 -47.19
C GLU A 699 50.93 32.86 -47.12
N VAL A 700 50.48 31.61 -47.01
CA VAL A 700 51.37 30.44 -47.12
C VAL A 700 52.05 30.42 -48.49
N ALA A 701 51.29 30.63 -49.58
CA ALA A 701 51.85 30.69 -50.93
C ALA A 701 52.84 31.86 -51.12
N ARG A 702 52.63 33.00 -50.44
CA ARG A 702 53.59 34.13 -50.43
C ARG A 702 54.92 33.73 -49.78
N LEU A 703 54.86 33.07 -48.61
CA LEU A 703 56.05 32.62 -47.89
C LEU A 703 56.81 31.51 -48.64
N GLU A 704 56.11 30.56 -49.27
CA GLU A 704 56.71 29.51 -50.11
C GLU A 704 57.48 30.07 -51.32
N GLU A 705 57.02 31.20 -51.85
CA GLU A 705 57.68 31.92 -52.95
C GLU A 705 58.88 32.74 -52.46
N GLU A 706 58.79 33.39 -51.29
CA GLU A 706 59.92 34.12 -50.69
C GLU A 706 61.04 33.18 -50.22
N TYR A 707 60.70 32.02 -49.63
CA TYR A 707 61.67 30.97 -49.30
C TYR A 707 62.42 30.48 -50.55
N ARG A 708 61.71 30.19 -51.66
CA ARG A 708 62.34 29.74 -52.92
C ARG A 708 63.29 30.78 -53.52
N ARG A 709 63.01 32.08 -53.38
CA ARG A 709 63.94 33.15 -53.80
C ARG A 709 65.18 33.22 -52.90
N SER A 710 64.99 33.16 -51.58
CA SER A 710 66.09 33.17 -50.61
C SER A 710 67.02 31.96 -50.78
N GLU A 711 66.45 30.77 -51.03
CA GLU A 711 67.19 29.57 -51.37
C GLU A 711 68.05 29.74 -52.65
N GLY A 712 67.50 30.36 -53.70
CA GLY A 712 68.25 30.71 -54.91
C GLY A 712 69.41 31.69 -54.65
N VAL A 713 69.19 32.71 -53.81
CA VAL A 713 70.23 33.66 -53.40
C VAL A 713 71.35 32.97 -52.61
N ILE A 714 71.01 32.03 -51.73
CA ILE A 714 71.99 31.20 -51.00
C ILE A 714 72.84 30.34 -51.95
N VAL A 715 72.28 29.83 -53.04
CA VAL A 715 73.03 29.07 -54.06
C VAL A 715 74.06 29.96 -54.77
N GLU A 716 73.67 31.16 -55.19
CA GLU A 716 74.60 32.07 -55.88
C GLU A 716 75.69 32.61 -54.93
N TYR A 717 75.36 32.94 -53.67
CA TYR A 717 76.39 33.31 -52.67
C TYR A 717 77.38 32.16 -52.39
N LYS A 718 76.93 30.89 -52.36
CA LYS A 718 77.85 29.73 -52.24
C LYS A 718 78.83 29.65 -53.41
N LYS A 719 78.35 29.91 -54.63
CA LYS A 719 79.16 29.93 -55.84
C LYS A 719 80.20 31.08 -55.79
N ILE A 720 79.78 32.31 -55.50
CA ILE A 720 80.69 33.48 -55.39
C ILE A 720 81.75 33.24 -54.29
N CYS A 721 81.36 32.68 -53.13
CA CYS A 721 82.32 32.30 -52.08
C CYS A 721 83.35 31.24 -52.51
N THR A 722 83.01 30.42 -53.51
CA THR A 722 83.92 29.41 -54.07
C THR A 722 84.86 30.04 -55.09
N GLU A 723 84.34 30.89 -55.97
CA GLU A 723 85.11 31.60 -57.00
C GLU A 723 86.13 32.58 -56.37
N LEU A 724 85.72 33.43 -55.43
CA LEU A 724 86.61 34.33 -54.67
C LEU A 724 87.64 33.57 -53.83
N GLY A 725 87.28 32.39 -53.31
CA GLY A 725 88.21 31.51 -52.59
C GLY A 725 89.35 31.02 -53.47
N LEU A 726 89.02 30.55 -54.68
CA LEU A 726 90.00 30.08 -55.66
C LEU A 726 90.90 31.21 -56.18
N ALA A 727 90.35 32.41 -56.39
CA ALA A 727 91.11 33.60 -56.80
C ALA A 727 92.13 34.01 -55.73
N SER A 728 91.67 34.22 -54.48
CA SER A 728 92.52 34.60 -53.35
C SER A 728 93.72 33.67 -53.16
N ASP A 729 93.50 32.35 -53.29
CA ASP A 729 94.56 31.36 -53.17
C ASP A 729 95.55 31.35 -54.35
N GLU A 730 95.16 31.75 -55.56
CA GLU A 730 96.08 31.91 -56.67
C GLU A 730 96.91 33.20 -56.54
N ASP A 731 96.30 34.33 -56.18
CA ASP A 731 97.05 35.58 -55.96
C ASP A 731 98.09 35.43 -54.84
N LYS A 732 97.72 34.77 -53.74
CA LYS A 732 98.67 34.33 -52.70
C LYS A 732 99.78 33.44 -53.24
N ARG A 733 99.53 32.59 -54.24
CA ARG A 733 100.58 31.78 -54.89
C ARG A 733 101.47 32.64 -55.79
N GLN A 734 100.92 33.62 -56.52
CA GLN A 734 101.68 34.50 -57.42
C GLN A 734 102.55 35.52 -56.65
N PHE A 735 102.00 36.21 -55.65
CA PHE A 735 102.75 37.15 -54.80
C PHE A 735 103.93 36.46 -54.08
N ARG A 736 103.71 35.24 -53.56
CA ARG A 736 104.79 34.42 -52.98
C ARG A 736 105.82 33.94 -54.00
N LYS A 737 105.58 33.97 -55.32
CA LYS A 737 106.63 33.80 -56.34
C LYS A 737 107.39 35.11 -56.54
N LEU A 738 106.67 36.24 -56.67
CA LEU A 738 107.24 37.56 -56.92
C LEU A 738 108.17 38.04 -55.79
N LYS A 739 107.76 37.94 -54.52
CA LYS A 739 108.62 38.36 -53.38
C LYS A 739 109.95 37.60 -53.35
N ARG A 740 109.94 36.28 -53.65
CA ARG A 740 111.16 35.47 -53.80
C ARG A 740 112.03 35.87 -54.99
N PHE A 741 111.43 36.21 -56.13
CA PHE A 741 112.17 36.68 -57.30
C PHE A 741 112.90 38.00 -57.03
N ILE A 742 112.24 38.97 -56.38
CA ILE A 742 112.85 40.27 -56.07
C ILE A 742 113.94 40.11 -55.00
N ALA A 743 113.70 39.35 -53.94
CA ALA A 743 114.73 39.04 -52.93
C ALA A 743 115.99 38.42 -53.56
N SER A 744 115.83 37.48 -54.50
CA SER A 744 116.93 36.86 -55.25
C SER A 744 117.71 37.81 -56.17
N LYS A 745 117.25 39.04 -56.41
CA LYS A 745 117.95 40.06 -57.20
C LYS A 745 118.60 41.15 -56.35
N VAL A 746 118.08 41.40 -55.16
CA VAL A 746 118.55 42.48 -54.27
C VAL A 746 119.71 42.03 -53.37
N SER A 747 119.81 40.74 -53.04
CA SER A 747 120.82 40.15 -52.14
C SER A 747 122.28 40.13 -52.68
N GLY A 748 122.62 41.01 -53.61
CA GLY A 748 123.95 41.13 -54.23
C GLY A 748 124.45 42.57 -54.34
N CYS A 749 123.88 43.51 -53.57
CA CYS A 749 124.29 44.92 -53.56
C CYS A 749 124.27 45.48 -52.13
N ASP A 750 125.43 45.87 -51.61
CA ASP A 750 125.63 46.22 -50.18
C ASP A 750 124.91 47.50 -49.72
N ARG A 751 124.46 48.35 -50.65
CA ARG A 751 123.56 49.48 -50.33
C ARG A 751 122.10 49.04 -50.35
N CYS A 752 121.63 48.52 -51.49
CA CYS A 752 120.22 48.21 -51.69
C CYS A 752 119.71 47.06 -50.79
N SER A 753 120.58 46.11 -50.40
CA SER A 753 120.18 45.00 -49.53
C SER A 753 119.82 45.43 -48.11
N ASN A 754 120.35 46.57 -47.62
CA ASN A 754 120.05 47.08 -46.28
C ASN A 754 118.76 47.92 -46.29
N GLU A 755 118.56 48.78 -47.30
CA GLU A 755 117.33 49.60 -47.42
C GLU A 755 116.07 48.76 -47.72
N LEU A 756 116.22 47.61 -48.38
CA LEU A 756 115.11 46.71 -48.72
C LEU A 756 114.95 45.51 -47.77
N ALA A 757 115.77 45.41 -46.72
CA ALA A 757 115.76 44.28 -45.78
C ALA A 757 114.37 44.05 -45.16
N ASP A 758 113.75 45.10 -44.61
CA ASP A 758 112.43 45.05 -43.96
C ASP A 758 111.27 44.74 -44.94
N CYS A 759 111.40 45.12 -46.21
CA CYS A 759 110.34 44.91 -47.20
C CYS A 759 110.42 43.53 -47.88
N LEU A 760 111.63 42.97 -48.01
CA LEU A 760 111.89 41.68 -48.64
C LEU A 760 112.15 40.54 -47.64
N ASP A 761 112.11 40.82 -46.33
CA ASP A 761 112.49 39.91 -45.23
C ASP A 761 113.94 39.39 -45.33
N ILE A 762 114.89 40.26 -45.70
CA ILE A 762 116.33 39.92 -45.86
C ILE A 762 117.17 40.32 -44.63
N SER A 763 116.56 40.42 -43.45
CA SER A 763 117.13 39.93 -42.19
C SER A 763 116.12 40.06 -41.06
N SER A 764 116.15 39.13 -40.10
CA SER A 764 115.12 39.03 -39.07
C SER A 764 115.38 39.93 -37.85
N ASN A 765 114.30 40.58 -37.39
CA ASN A 765 113.91 40.78 -35.98
C ASN A 765 114.16 42.15 -35.26
N SER A 766 113.04 42.83 -34.91
CA SER A 766 112.76 43.65 -33.70
C SER A 766 112.89 45.21 -33.62
N GLN A 767 111.71 45.87 -33.56
CA GLN A 767 111.18 46.75 -32.47
C GLN A 767 111.32 48.32 -32.40
N ARG A 768 110.14 48.99 -32.21
CA ARG A 768 109.80 50.21 -31.39
C ARG A 768 110.10 51.65 -31.95
N PRO A 769 109.56 52.77 -31.37
CA PRO A 769 108.23 53.06 -30.76
C PRO A 769 107.61 54.51 -30.96
N SER A 770 106.33 54.74 -30.56
CA SER A 770 105.67 56.03 -30.11
C SER A 770 105.50 57.23 -31.10
N SER A 771 104.54 58.19 -31.00
CA SER A 771 103.36 58.46 -30.12
C SER A 771 102.47 59.64 -30.61
N SER A 772 101.12 59.62 -30.39
CA SER A 772 100.11 60.74 -30.22
C SER A 772 100.11 61.99 -31.15
N LEU A 773 99.00 62.70 -31.47
CA LEU A 773 97.82 63.12 -30.67
C LEU A 773 96.60 63.51 -31.57
N SER A 774 95.54 64.10 -31.01
CA SER A 774 94.19 64.35 -31.58
C SER A 774 93.74 65.82 -31.69
N THR A 775 92.74 66.10 -32.54
CA THR A 775 91.72 67.18 -32.44
C THR A 775 90.38 66.67 -33.03
N TYR A 776 89.15 67.01 -32.62
CA TYR A 776 88.46 68.20 -32.06
C TYR A 776 88.11 69.31 -33.07
N ASP A 777 86.81 69.57 -33.23
CA ASP A 777 86.21 70.76 -33.88
C ASP A 777 86.02 71.91 -32.88
N GLY A 778 86.07 73.16 -33.34
CA GLY A 778 85.76 74.34 -32.50
C GLY A 778 86.36 75.68 -32.95
N GLU A 779 85.96 76.18 -34.13
CA GLU A 779 85.96 77.60 -34.61
C GLU A 779 87.17 78.54 -34.35
N GLY A 780 87.77 79.17 -35.39
CA GLY A 780 88.86 80.13 -35.16
C GLY A 780 89.63 80.86 -36.29
N SER A 781 89.00 81.22 -37.43
CA SER A 781 89.43 82.26 -38.41
C SER A 781 90.91 82.40 -38.94
N SER A 782 91.01 82.43 -40.29
CA SER A 782 91.90 83.27 -41.15
C SER A 782 93.45 83.10 -41.30
N VAL A 783 93.85 82.63 -42.51
CA VAL A 783 94.91 83.15 -43.44
C VAL A 783 96.44 82.99 -43.14
N GLY A 784 97.23 82.42 -44.10
CA GLY A 784 98.57 83.01 -44.42
C GLY A 784 99.85 82.20 -44.85
N SER A 785 99.86 81.44 -45.97
CA SER A 785 100.97 81.34 -46.98
C SER A 785 102.37 80.66 -46.77
N THR A 786 102.73 79.72 -47.70
CA THR A 786 104.07 79.37 -48.30
C THR A 786 105.20 78.79 -47.40
N THR A 787 106.28 78.05 -47.78
CA THR A 787 106.97 77.45 -48.99
C THR A 787 108.00 76.39 -48.46
N ALA A 788 108.91 75.60 -49.10
CA ALA A 788 109.44 75.10 -50.42
C ALA A 788 110.56 74.02 -50.07
N THR A 789 111.33 73.20 -50.81
CA THR A 789 111.57 72.55 -52.17
C THR A 789 112.83 71.64 -51.97
N ASN A 790 113.32 70.61 -52.72
CA ASN A 790 113.05 69.87 -53.98
C ASN A 790 113.88 68.53 -53.98
N ASP A 791 113.63 67.54 -54.86
CA ASP A 791 114.34 66.22 -54.92
C ASP A 791 114.25 65.52 -56.31
N THR A 792 114.83 64.31 -56.53
CA THR A 792 114.51 63.42 -57.69
C THR A 792 114.91 61.93 -57.58
N SER A 793 116.05 61.54 -56.99
CA SER A 793 116.60 60.17 -57.22
C SER A 793 115.92 59.05 -56.43
N ALA A 794 115.10 59.37 -55.42
CA ALA A 794 114.45 58.38 -54.56
C ALA A 794 113.31 57.60 -55.26
N MET A 795 112.72 58.16 -56.32
CA MET A 795 111.44 57.69 -56.88
C MET A 795 111.41 56.22 -57.31
N HIS A 796 112.49 55.71 -57.94
CA HIS A 796 112.42 54.43 -58.64
C HIS A 796 112.61 53.19 -57.73
N MET A 797 113.23 53.33 -56.55
CA MET A 797 113.18 52.26 -55.53
C MET A 797 111.85 52.28 -54.77
N MET A 798 111.30 53.47 -54.51
CA MET A 798 110.00 53.64 -53.88
C MET A 798 108.89 52.95 -54.70
N GLU A 799 108.90 53.10 -56.04
CA GLU A 799 107.96 52.45 -56.98
C GLU A 799 107.93 50.91 -56.88
N LEU A 800 109.04 50.25 -56.53
CA LEU A 800 109.11 48.79 -56.43
C LEU A 800 108.59 48.27 -55.08
N VAL A 801 108.87 48.99 -53.99
CA VAL A 801 108.30 48.72 -52.66
C VAL A 801 106.79 48.96 -52.69
N GLU A 802 106.37 50.07 -53.31
CA GLU A 802 104.97 50.43 -53.50
C GLU A 802 104.20 49.32 -54.22
N LYS A 803 104.73 48.77 -55.32
CA LYS A 803 104.10 47.64 -56.04
C LYS A 803 103.98 46.38 -55.18
N LEU A 804 104.96 46.06 -54.33
CA LEU A 804 104.83 44.93 -53.40
C LEU A 804 103.75 45.18 -52.35
N GLN A 805 103.65 46.41 -51.82
CA GLN A 805 102.58 46.79 -50.90
C GLN A 805 101.20 46.77 -51.58
N GLN A 806 101.09 47.24 -52.82
CA GLN A 806 99.86 47.18 -53.63
C GLN A 806 99.37 45.73 -53.82
N TYR A 807 100.26 44.77 -54.14
CA TYR A 807 99.87 43.36 -54.25
C TYR A 807 99.46 42.73 -52.91
N GLU A 808 100.10 43.09 -51.80
CA GLU A 808 99.69 42.58 -50.48
C GLU A 808 98.36 43.19 -50.03
N GLN A 809 98.13 44.48 -50.28
CA GLN A 809 96.84 45.14 -50.07
C GLN A 809 95.74 44.50 -50.94
N HIS A 810 96.03 44.17 -52.20
CA HIS A 810 95.07 43.51 -53.09
C HIS A 810 94.66 42.12 -52.57
N ILE A 811 95.62 41.30 -52.11
CA ILE A 811 95.31 40.00 -51.49
C ILE A 811 94.43 40.18 -50.25
N ARG A 812 94.79 41.11 -49.35
CA ARG A 812 94.00 41.40 -48.14
C ARG A 812 92.59 41.90 -48.48
N GLN A 813 92.43 42.66 -49.57
CA GLN A 813 91.13 43.12 -50.06
C GLN A 813 90.27 41.95 -50.57
N VAL A 814 90.81 41.05 -51.39
CA VAL A 814 90.08 39.85 -51.87
C VAL A 814 89.76 38.89 -50.70
N GLU A 815 90.63 38.79 -49.70
CA GLU A 815 90.32 38.04 -48.46
C GLU A 815 89.19 38.69 -47.65
N LEU A 816 89.16 40.03 -47.58
CA LEU A 816 88.10 40.78 -46.88
C LEU A 816 86.76 40.61 -47.59
N GLU A 817 86.72 40.73 -48.92
CA GLU A 817 85.54 40.51 -49.76
C GLU A 817 85.03 39.07 -49.65
N LEU A 818 85.92 38.08 -49.63
CA LEU A 818 85.57 36.67 -49.38
C LEU A 818 84.98 36.47 -47.97
N ALA A 819 85.52 37.13 -46.95
CA ALA A 819 85.01 37.05 -45.58
C ALA A 819 83.64 37.71 -45.44
N GLN A 820 83.45 38.89 -46.04
CA GLN A 820 82.16 39.61 -46.08
C GLN A 820 81.10 38.80 -46.85
N THR A 821 81.45 38.22 -48.00
CA THR A 821 80.51 37.37 -48.78
C THR A 821 80.12 36.11 -48.00
N LYS A 822 81.07 35.50 -47.26
CA LYS A 822 80.77 34.36 -46.38
C LYS A 822 79.87 34.74 -45.19
N LEU A 823 80.01 35.95 -44.66
CA LEU A 823 79.11 36.45 -43.61
C LEU A 823 77.69 36.64 -44.17
N ALA A 824 77.55 37.36 -45.29
CA ALA A 824 76.26 37.55 -45.97
C ALA A 824 75.58 36.23 -46.36
N LEU A 825 76.36 35.21 -46.73
CA LEU A 825 75.86 33.85 -46.98
C LEU A 825 75.29 33.18 -45.71
N VAL A 826 75.91 33.37 -44.54
CA VAL A 826 75.42 32.82 -43.26
C VAL A 826 74.19 33.59 -42.79
N GLU A 827 74.19 34.91 -42.94
CA GLU A 827 73.03 35.76 -42.65
C GLU A 827 71.82 35.36 -43.51
N SER A 828 72.02 35.15 -44.82
CA SER A 828 70.99 34.66 -45.75
C SER A 828 70.48 33.27 -45.35
N GLN A 829 71.37 32.36 -44.94
CA GLN A 829 70.97 31.02 -44.47
C GLN A 829 70.13 31.07 -43.19
N CYS A 830 70.47 31.96 -42.24
CA CYS A 830 69.71 32.17 -41.02
C CYS A 830 68.31 32.72 -41.34
N GLN A 831 68.22 33.75 -42.18
CA GLN A 831 66.95 34.31 -42.65
C GLN A 831 66.07 33.26 -43.35
N ASN A 832 66.65 32.34 -44.12
CA ASN A 832 65.88 31.28 -44.78
C ASN A 832 65.42 30.17 -43.83
N GLN A 833 66.14 29.93 -42.72
CA GLN A 833 65.66 29.07 -41.63
C GLN A 833 64.47 29.71 -40.90
N ASP A 834 64.50 31.01 -40.65
CA ASP A 834 63.35 31.74 -40.07
C ASP A 834 62.12 31.70 -41.00
N LEU A 835 62.30 31.83 -42.32
CA LEU A 835 61.23 31.66 -43.31
C LEU A 835 60.66 30.22 -43.28
N ALA A 836 61.51 29.19 -43.21
CA ALA A 836 61.08 27.80 -43.09
C ALA A 836 60.26 27.55 -41.81
N HIS A 837 60.67 28.13 -40.68
CA HIS A 837 59.91 28.07 -39.42
C HIS A 837 58.56 28.79 -39.52
N GLN A 838 58.50 29.98 -40.14
CA GLN A 838 57.26 30.73 -40.35
C GLN A 838 56.27 30.01 -41.27
N MET A 839 56.74 29.37 -42.34
CA MET A 839 55.91 28.50 -43.19
C MET A 839 55.37 27.31 -42.41
N SER A 840 56.23 26.59 -41.68
CA SER A 840 55.85 25.40 -40.91
C SER A 840 54.74 25.70 -39.89
N VAL A 841 54.86 26.81 -39.15
CA VAL A 841 53.83 27.29 -38.21
C VAL A 841 52.52 27.63 -38.93
N SER A 842 52.57 28.32 -40.07
CA SER A 842 51.37 28.69 -40.85
C SER A 842 50.65 27.46 -41.41
N THR A 843 51.38 26.48 -41.95
CA THR A 843 50.81 25.24 -42.50
C THR A 843 50.23 24.33 -41.41
N LEU A 844 50.80 24.32 -40.20
CA LEU A 844 50.24 23.64 -39.03
C LEU A 844 48.91 24.27 -38.56
N LEU A 845 48.78 25.59 -38.64
CA LEU A 845 47.51 26.30 -38.38
C LEU A 845 46.46 25.99 -39.46
N GLN A 846 46.87 25.87 -40.73
CA GLN A 846 45.98 25.57 -41.86
C GLN A 846 45.40 24.14 -41.80
N ASN A 847 46.20 23.15 -41.42
CA ASN A 847 45.81 21.73 -41.48
C ASN A 847 45.02 21.23 -40.26
N GLY A 848 44.75 22.08 -39.26
CA GLY A 848 43.86 21.78 -38.14
C GLY A 848 44.33 20.69 -37.17
N SER A 849 45.57 20.21 -37.30
CA SER A 849 46.11 19.07 -36.54
C SER A 849 46.67 19.44 -35.16
N TYR A 850 46.45 20.67 -34.68
CA TYR A 850 46.84 21.12 -33.35
C TYR A 850 45.70 21.02 -32.34
N SER A 851 45.89 20.17 -31.32
CA SER A 851 45.02 20.10 -30.15
C SER A 851 44.97 21.46 -29.44
N VAL A 852 43.76 21.89 -29.03
CA VAL A 852 43.57 23.21 -28.40
C VAL A 852 43.86 23.12 -26.89
N ASN A 853 45.14 23.04 -26.54
CA ASN A 853 45.68 23.58 -25.29
C ASN A 853 47.18 23.86 -25.44
N ASP A 854 47.63 24.97 -24.83
CA ASP A 854 49.03 25.35 -24.59
C ASP A 854 50.05 25.21 -25.73
N ASN A 855 49.81 25.93 -26.83
CA ASN A 855 50.53 27.20 -27.03
C ASN A 855 49.91 28.04 -28.17
N ARG A 856 49.76 29.36 -27.96
CA ARG A 856 49.31 30.32 -28.99
C ARG A 856 50.33 31.45 -29.12
N PRO A 857 50.77 31.84 -30.34
CA PRO A 857 51.67 32.98 -30.53
C PRO A 857 51.03 34.27 -29.97
N ALA A 858 51.87 35.16 -29.43
CA ALA A 858 51.43 36.24 -28.55
C ALA A 858 50.45 37.23 -29.20
N TRP A 859 50.53 37.45 -30.52
CA TRP A 859 49.60 38.31 -31.25
C TRP A 859 48.17 37.76 -31.25
N LEU A 860 48.00 36.45 -31.46
CA LEU A 860 46.70 35.79 -31.49
C LEU A 860 46.01 35.79 -30.11
N ARG A 861 46.78 35.81 -29.01
CA ARG A 861 46.23 35.93 -27.65
C ARG A 861 45.52 37.28 -27.44
N LYS A 862 46.07 38.38 -27.97
CA LYS A 862 45.51 39.74 -27.81
C LYS A 862 44.22 39.94 -28.61
N THR A 863 44.13 39.42 -29.83
CA THR A 863 42.91 39.53 -30.65
C THR A 863 41.74 38.76 -30.01
N ILE A 864 42.02 37.57 -29.47
CA ILE A 864 40.98 36.71 -28.87
C ILE A 864 40.56 37.19 -27.47
N SER A 865 41.45 37.85 -26.69
CA SER A 865 41.04 38.47 -25.42
C SER A 865 40.07 39.63 -25.64
N SER A 866 40.36 40.51 -26.60
CA SER A 866 39.50 41.66 -26.94
C SER A 866 38.07 41.23 -27.34
N LEU A 867 37.94 40.18 -28.17
CA LEU A 867 36.64 39.61 -28.52
C LEU A 867 35.89 38.99 -27.33
N ARG A 868 36.62 38.45 -26.34
CA ARG A 868 36.02 37.87 -25.12
C ARG A 868 35.50 38.95 -24.16
N GLU A 869 36.22 40.06 -24.02
CA GLU A 869 35.80 41.19 -23.19
C GLU A 869 34.52 41.84 -23.74
N VAL A 870 34.43 42.05 -25.06
CA VAL A 870 33.20 42.56 -25.72
C VAL A 870 32.01 41.62 -25.51
N ALA A 871 32.23 40.30 -25.51
CA ALA A 871 31.18 39.32 -25.24
C ALA A 871 30.73 39.26 -23.76
N GLN A 872 31.55 39.73 -22.81
CA GLN A 872 31.22 39.76 -21.38
C GLN A 872 30.66 41.11 -20.90
N ALA A 873 30.81 42.18 -21.69
CA ALA A 873 30.28 43.52 -21.36
C ALA A 873 28.76 43.67 -21.51
N HIS A 874 28.08 42.74 -22.21
CA HIS A 874 26.64 42.77 -22.44
C HIS A 874 25.88 41.67 -21.68
N GLY A 875 25.66 41.89 -20.38
CA GLY A 875 24.77 41.04 -19.57
C GLY A 875 24.25 41.77 -18.33
N VAL A 876 22.98 42.17 -18.32
CA VAL A 876 22.33 42.87 -17.19
C VAL A 876 20.91 42.32 -16.94
N THR A 877 20.84 41.41 -15.97
CA THR A 877 19.74 41.13 -15.00
C THR A 877 18.28 40.93 -15.45
N GLY A 878 17.52 40.02 -14.82
CA GLY A 878 17.88 39.12 -13.71
C GLY A 878 16.67 38.56 -12.92
N SER A 879 16.95 37.94 -11.76
CA SER A 879 16.03 37.38 -10.74
C SER A 879 14.96 36.37 -11.20
N GLY A 880 14.82 35.15 -10.65
CA GLY A 880 15.64 34.41 -9.67
C GLY A 880 14.91 34.12 -8.34
N PHE A 881 14.90 32.84 -7.92
CA PHE A 881 14.74 32.40 -6.52
C PHE A 881 15.45 31.04 -6.31
N SER A 882 15.57 30.62 -5.04
CA SER A 882 16.56 29.64 -4.54
C SER A 882 16.23 28.16 -4.72
N SER A 883 17.28 27.33 -4.78
CA SER A 883 17.23 25.86 -4.89
C SER A 883 17.83 25.14 -3.66
N GLY A 884 17.45 23.87 -3.48
CA GLY A 884 17.96 22.93 -2.47
C GLY A 884 16.83 22.40 -1.57
N SER A 885 16.64 21.08 -1.36
CA SER A 885 17.36 19.89 -1.89
C SER A 885 16.39 18.66 -1.84
N GLU A 886 16.71 17.40 -2.16
CA GLU A 886 18.01 16.75 -2.38
C GLU A 886 17.96 15.55 -3.39
N GLU A 887 19.15 15.00 -3.62
CA GLU A 887 19.65 13.92 -4.48
C GLU A 887 18.89 12.57 -4.75
N ASN A 888 19.23 12.00 -5.94
CA ASN A 888 19.27 10.57 -6.34
C ASN A 888 17.93 9.81 -6.56
N ASN A 889 17.80 8.79 -7.44
CA ASN A 889 18.83 7.97 -8.11
C ASN A 889 18.43 7.42 -9.52
N VAL A 890 19.27 7.71 -10.54
CA VAL A 890 19.71 6.95 -11.75
C VAL A 890 18.90 5.78 -12.41
N ASN A 891 19.01 5.70 -13.76
CA ASN A 891 18.79 4.57 -14.72
C ASN A 891 17.35 4.29 -15.24
N PHE A 892 17.08 4.07 -16.54
CA PHE A 892 17.80 3.17 -17.49
C PHE A 892 17.82 3.64 -18.98
N HIS A 893 18.33 2.77 -19.86
CA HIS A 893 18.86 3.04 -21.21
C HIS A 893 17.94 2.66 -22.40
N SER A 894 17.80 3.57 -23.38
CA SER A 894 17.73 3.38 -24.86
C SER A 894 16.97 2.21 -25.53
N LYS A 895 16.22 2.53 -26.60
CA LYS A 895 16.65 2.27 -28.00
C LYS A 895 15.71 2.84 -29.07
N PHE A 896 16.27 3.64 -29.97
CA PHE A 896 15.68 3.95 -31.29
C PHE A 896 16.08 2.87 -32.30
N ARG A 897 15.22 2.55 -33.27
CA ARG A 897 15.65 1.88 -34.52
C ARG A 897 14.76 2.29 -35.70
N GLN A 898 15.39 2.58 -36.83
CA GLN A 898 14.72 2.97 -38.07
C GLN A 898 14.16 1.77 -38.81
N HIS A 899 13.10 1.98 -39.59
CA HIS A 899 12.96 1.38 -40.93
C HIS A 899 12.39 2.43 -41.91
N GLN A 900 12.66 2.26 -43.21
CA GLN A 900 12.29 3.21 -44.28
C GLN A 900 11.21 2.62 -45.21
N ARG A 901 10.58 3.51 -45.99
CA ARG A 901 9.85 3.26 -47.26
C ARG A 901 8.48 2.54 -47.10
N SER A 902 7.47 2.78 -47.95
CA SER A 902 7.40 3.64 -49.16
C SER A 902 5.96 4.04 -49.55
N SER A 903 5.83 5.28 -50.06
CA SER A 903 4.96 5.76 -51.17
C SER A 903 3.43 5.55 -51.22
N SER A 904 2.75 6.62 -51.68
CA SER A 904 1.49 6.65 -52.48
C SER A 904 0.22 6.05 -51.85
N ASN A 905 -0.84 6.83 -51.61
CA ASN A 905 -1.59 7.57 -52.64
C ASN A 905 -2.19 8.90 -52.14
N ALA A 906 -2.68 9.72 -53.09
CA ALA A 906 -3.35 10.98 -52.83
C ALA A 906 -4.71 11.06 -53.55
N SER A 907 -5.76 11.42 -52.81
CA SER A 907 -7.09 11.90 -53.28
C SER A 907 -8.04 12.03 -52.08
N THR A 908 -9.08 12.86 -52.05
CA THR A 908 -9.35 14.16 -52.72
C THR A 908 -10.37 14.90 -51.84
N ILE A 909 -10.25 16.22 -51.69
CA ILE A 909 -11.23 17.03 -50.95
C ILE A 909 -12.55 17.13 -51.73
N SER A 910 -13.69 16.90 -51.08
CA SER A 910 -15.00 17.37 -51.54
C SER A 910 -15.98 17.57 -50.39
N THR A 911 -16.26 18.84 -50.08
CA THR A 911 -17.41 19.29 -49.30
C THR A 911 -18.72 18.96 -50.01
N ASN A 912 -19.82 18.71 -49.27
CA ASN A 912 -21.17 18.91 -49.80
C ASN A 912 -22.22 19.20 -48.71
N HIS A 913 -23.12 20.16 -48.99
CA HIS A 913 -24.31 20.43 -48.18
C HIS A 913 -25.49 19.54 -48.60
N ILE A 914 -26.20 18.95 -47.64
CA ILE A 914 -27.59 18.45 -47.78
C ILE A 914 -28.33 18.81 -46.47
N THR A 915 -28.84 20.03 -46.31
CA THR A 915 -30.18 20.52 -46.67
C THR A 915 -31.36 19.96 -45.85
N ASN A 916 -32.06 20.86 -45.15
CA ASN A 916 -33.36 20.62 -44.52
C ASN A 916 -34.42 20.17 -45.53
N LYS A 917 -35.29 19.24 -45.14
CA LYS A 917 -36.66 19.16 -45.67
C LYS A 917 -37.69 18.88 -44.58
N TYR A 918 -38.52 19.89 -44.32
CA TYR A 918 -39.85 19.71 -43.75
C TYR A 918 -40.76 19.00 -44.77
N THR A 919 -41.46 17.96 -44.34
CA THR A 919 -42.77 17.55 -44.89
C THR A 919 -43.60 16.99 -43.73
N GLY A 920 -44.66 17.69 -43.33
CA GLY A 920 -45.60 17.19 -42.33
C GLY A 920 -46.82 16.52 -42.97
N SER A 921 -47.55 15.74 -42.18
CA SER A 921 -48.95 15.39 -42.46
C SER A 921 -49.76 15.45 -41.16
N GLN A 922 -50.82 16.26 -41.17
CA GLN A 922 -51.89 16.15 -40.18
C GLN A 922 -52.92 15.09 -40.65
N THR A 923 -54.04 15.00 -39.92
CA THR A 923 -55.23 14.16 -40.16
C THR A 923 -55.06 12.67 -39.85
N ASP A 924 -56.03 11.97 -39.24
CA ASP A 924 -57.35 12.43 -38.75
C ASP A 924 -57.82 11.68 -37.49
N ARG A 925 -58.94 12.14 -36.93
CA ARG A 925 -59.60 11.72 -35.69
C ARG A 925 -59.93 10.22 -35.64
N ARG A 926 -59.79 9.63 -34.45
CA ARG A 926 -60.96 9.13 -33.70
C ARG A 926 -60.72 9.10 -32.19
#